data_AF-A0A6V7SM27-F1
#
_entry.id   AF-A0A6V7SM27-F1
#
_cell.length_a   1.000
_cell.length_b   1.000
_cell.length_c   1.000
_cell.angle_alpha   90.00
_cell.angle_beta   90.00
_cell.angle_gamma   90.00
#
_symmetry.space_group_name_H-M   'P 1'
#
loop_
_entity.id
_entity.type
_entity.pdbx_description
1 polymer ?
#
loop_
_entity_poly.entity_id
_entity_poly.type
_entity_poly.pdbx_seq_one_letter_code
_entity_poly.pdbx_strand_id
1 'polypeptide(L)'
;MVKSYDRYEFEDCFGIVNSRSSNCIFFNSSHILTGHDEGVSLWNVQEKEIKKKLTVPFVPPYYFFTYHVTYMCLSEKNKNILAVGYMNGSIRLFDIFQNKILSTFSGHTSAICKLKFNKGNYLCSCSKDTNIILWDIVNDKGMYKLEGHTNAVNDIEFLEIENIDVENFINNNLLVSVSKDGLIKVWDLNIQMCVQTIVDCEDEINCLVVNESNTRLIVACNNTLRIYKIDLFSNIKDKFTNSKIYITFLSVIKRPNNCKIVNMKICLLVEDESGLKPEDSSFLIPQNEEVLGNTISDDQINGNNEHSTGVEEEKKINILNNSLDNTNKICNRTSYSINGDNNGILICCSNLKKIEIYKINSIQNQKKSEKQRKKRYIKKLIRKKNNIINEQTKILKFKGKTSIDYINLSQRLNQIEYALLIHNKYDIHTVKDEIKYVFYYTCKFKLQNIDIYKKRKQDTSVYLLVSYATNCLDIFQINLFDILNNHDMFIVKTDEGHQIEDEKGEEDENDEDVQENENDEDENEQDEESEDEEEDGEEGKEEDEVPKQAAPKVVEKIIYDYSKCFKEICQINNGHNNSVDFINLSENNELLISICKKYVKIWNLKNYQNMITLKLEGCTSAIFCEHDEYIIISNDIGEIMLYELKNIELKYTFKGHANKIITLYQNPKQTMNFLSVGMENYLKIFRLITEKSSKNEEEENDKSSTSDEEEDSYNDEEKEKMKLNKNTIRFKEVDYYNLTDKVSCAMYSPNGQYICIGYLNNLIEVLYSDTLKLHLTLYGHSLPITCMDISKDNKILASSSSDKFLFIWNLEYGSINKRLHINCDVLTKIKFFNETNHLISISSDGYIKMWDAIKFQCICTIDGKFGILTSLTISLDDNFFIASGSHKSIRCWKRGDDLIFLEEEREKELNLEIEKEATRNDLSYPSSIEKNVILNKATVKTIEAIKSSEKLIEYLDIIEEEITLLETYYKNLTEYQEAKAKNELPDFVQPPTKPTSRPELLNQNPYEFIVKIMCNIKNNILNEILISLPFFYAYKLLIYMKTYLMSFYFFQRIQENHNKYLACGSFNFHVEYVINIILSIINIYRNQFLFDTNFRFLLYELHQLIIPNLKNNADICTFNQTTLNFLANAIDDDEINGELSFNLKGEQKEDELIHSAVEEAAQ
;
A
#
# COMPACT_ATOMS: atom_id res chain seq x y z
N MET A 1 34.73 14.78 -33.90
CA MET A 1 34.51 14.38 -32.50
C MET A 1 33.03 14.46 -32.23
N VAL A 2 32.38 13.34 -31.93
CA VAL A 2 31.00 13.32 -31.47
C VAL A 2 30.98 14.03 -30.11
N LYS A 3 30.13 15.06 -29.95
CA LYS A 3 30.00 15.77 -28.68
C LYS A 3 29.28 14.84 -27.71
N SER A 4 29.94 14.44 -26.64
CA SER A 4 29.35 13.75 -25.50
C SER A 4 28.72 14.76 -24.54
N TYR A 5 27.72 14.31 -23.79
CA TYR A 5 27.08 15.07 -22.71
C TYR A 5 27.13 14.28 -21.42
N ASP A 6 27.10 14.95 -20.29
CA ASP A 6 27.04 14.28 -18.99
C ASP A 6 25.63 13.74 -18.73
N ARG A 7 25.55 12.52 -18.19
CA ARG A 7 24.31 11.95 -17.71
C ARG A 7 24.00 12.45 -16.30
N TYR A 8 22.74 12.76 -16.03
CA TYR A 8 22.26 12.95 -14.67
C TYR A 8 21.48 11.73 -14.23
N GLU A 9 21.93 11.11 -13.15
CA GLU A 9 21.35 9.92 -12.56
C GLU A 9 20.56 10.30 -11.31
N PHE A 10 19.50 9.54 -11.04
CA PHE A 10 18.72 9.72 -9.83
C PHE A 10 19.53 9.26 -8.61
N GLU A 11 19.71 10.13 -7.62
CA GLU A 11 20.48 9.83 -6.40
C GLU A 11 19.54 9.40 -5.27
N ASP A 12 18.63 10.28 -4.84
CA ASP A 12 17.71 9.99 -3.75
C ASP A 12 16.40 10.77 -3.85
N CYS A 13 15.37 10.27 -3.18
CA CYS A 13 14.10 10.93 -2.94
C CYS A 13 13.89 11.15 -1.44
N PHE A 14 13.40 12.33 -1.08
CA PHE A 14 13.09 12.68 0.30
C PHE A 14 11.84 13.55 0.36
N GLY A 15 11.38 13.81 1.58
CA GLY A 15 10.15 14.55 1.83
C GLY A 15 8.88 13.72 1.79
N ILE A 16 8.93 12.40 1.54
CA ILE A 16 7.80 11.47 1.69
C ILE A 16 8.01 10.57 2.92
N VAL A 17 6.93 10.41 3.67
CA VAL A 17 6.76 9.47 4.80
C VAL A 17 5.77 8.37 4.42
N ASN A 18 4.67 8.68 3.73
CA ASN A 18 3.81 7.64 3.14
C ASN A 18 3.20 8.13 1.84
N SER A 19 3.25 7.28 0.81
CA SER A 19 2.58 7.57 -0.47
C SER A 19 1.06 7.42 -0.31
N ARG A 20 0.28 8.05 -1.20
CA ARG A 20 -1.19 7.93 -1.18
C ARG A 20 -1.70 6.55 -1.63
N SER A 21 -0.88 5.79 -2.34
CA SER A 21 -1.24 4.48 -2.86
C SER A 21 -0.90 3.36 -1.88
N SER A 22 0.18 3.49 -1.10
CA SER A 22 0.70 2.42 -0.26
C SER A 22 -0.03 2.24 1.07
N ASN A 23 0.07 1.03 1.61
CA ASN A 23 -0.20 0.77 3.02
C ASN A 23 1.01 1.11 3.90
N CYS A 24 0.84 0.95 5.21
CA CYS A 24 1.91 1.01 6.20
C CYS A 24 1.81 -0.23 7.08
N ILE A 25 2.95 -0.76 7.51
CA ILE A 25 3.02 -2.02 8.27
C ILE A 25 3.94 -1.86 9.47
N PHE A 26 3.57 -2.43 10.60
CA PHE A 26 4.51 -2.61 11.72
C PHE A 26 5.51 -3.72 11.41
N PHE A 27 6.80 -3.41 11.47
CA PHE A 27 7.84 -4.44 11.46
C PHE A 27 8.00 -5.03 12.87
N ASN A 28 8.19 -4.13 13.85
CA ASN A 28 8.29 -4.41 15.28
C ASN A 28 7.68 -3.24 16.05
N SER A 29 7.56 -3.35 17.38
CA SER A 29 7.03 -2.23 18.19
C SER A 29 7.81 -0.90 18.06
N SER A 30 9.08 -0.96 17.69
CA SER A 30 9.95 0.20 17.49
C SER A 30 10.11 0.62 16.03
N HIS A 31 9.74 -0.25 15.08
CA HIS A 31 10.08 -0.07 13.67
C HIS A 31 8.87 -0.24 12.75
N ILE A 32 8.72 0.69 11.81
CA ILE A 32 7.59 0.75 10.87
C ILE A 32 8.13 0.71 9.46
N LEU A 33 7.43 -0.01 8.59
CA LEU A 33 7.64 0.02 7.15
C LEU A 33 6.58 0.89 6.48
N THR A 34 7.04 1.83 5.66
CA THR A 34 6.18 2.74 4.92
C THR A 34 6.53 2.70 3.45
N GLY A 35 5.52 2.59 2.59
CA GLY A 35 5.71 2.70 1.16
C GLY A 35 5.90 4.15 0.76
N HIS A 36 6.91 4.40 -0.06
CA HIS A 36 7.08 5.66 -0.79
C HIS A 36 6.84 5.41 -2.27
N ASP A 37 7.08 6.42 -3.12
CA ASP A 37 6.88 6.30 -4.55
C ASP A 37 7.54 5.01 -5.11
N GLU A 38 8.86 4.90 -5.04
CA GLU A 38 9.58 3.84 -5.75
C GLU A 38 10.18 2.78 -4.84
N GLY A 39 10.15 3.03 -3.53
CA GLY A 39 10.82 2.23 -2.53
C GLY A 39 10.06 2.20 -1.23
N VAL A 40 10.59 1.41 -0.30
CA VAL A 40 10.04 1.25 1.05
C VAL A 40 11.06 1.76 2.04
N SER A 41 10.64 2.53 3.04
CA SER A 41 11.53 2.95 4.11
C SER A 41 11.17 2.29 5.44
N LEU A 42 12.21 2.02 6.21
CA LEU A 42 12.15 1.53 7.57
C LEU A 42 12.38 2.69 8.53
N TRP A 43 11.36 3.05 9.30
CA TRP A 43 11.37 4.14 10.26
C TRP A 43 11.61 3.64 11.68
N ASN A 44 12.38 4.40 12.45
CA ASN A 44 12.40 4.27 13.90
C ASN A 44 11.34 5.17 14.54
N VAL A 45 10.46 4.58 15.35
CA VAL A 45 9.37 5.29 16.02
C VAL A 45 9.87 6.33 17.02
N GLN A 46 10.95 6.01 17.75
CA GLN A 46 11.46 6.87 18.82
C GLN A 46 12.24 8.06 18.28
N GLU A 47 13.14 7.82 17.33
CA GLU A 47 13.99 8.86 16.72
C GLU A 47 13.25 9.67 15.66
N LYS A 48 12.15 9.12 15.10
CA LYS A 48 11.44 9.66 13.93
C LYS A 48 12.35 9.80 12.70
N GLU A 49 13.37 8.96 12.60
CA GLU A 49 14.32 8.95 11.48
C GLU A 49 14.19 7.67 10.65
N ILE A 50 14.63 7.77 9.40
CA ILE A 50 14.71 6.65 8.47
C ILE A 50 16.00 5.89 8.77
N LYS A 51 15.89 4.61 9.14
CA LYS A 51 17.05 3.72 9.30
C LYS A 51 17.58 3.21 7.97
N LYS A 52 16.66 2.80 7.08
CA LYS A 52 16.99 2.22 5.77
C LYS A 52 15.95 2.59 4.74
N LYS A 53 16.39 2.82 3.50
CA LYS A 53 15.55 2.91 2.31
C LYS A 53 15.81 1.68 1.44
N LEU A 54 14.77 0.90 1.20
CA LEU A 54 14.74 -0.22 0.26
C LEU A 54 14.30 0.35 -1.09
N THR A 55 15.25 0.69 -1.93
CA THR A 55 15.02 1.16 -3.30
C THR A 55 15.47 0.10 -4.27
N VAL A 56 14.91 0.14 -5.48
CA VAL A 56 15.40 -0.70 -6.56
C VAL A 56 16.65 -0.05 -7.13
N PRO A 57 17.80 -0.76 -7.16
CA PRO A 57 19.00 -0.20 -7.76
C PRO A 57 18.73 0.09 -9.23
N PHE A 58 19.05 1.30 -9.66
CA PHE A 58 18.99 1.69 -11.06
C PHE A 58 20.08 0.92 -11.81
N VAL A 59 19.69 0.04 -12.73
CA VAL A 59 20.63 -0.66 -13.62
C VAL A 59 20.46 -0.11 -15.03
N PRO A 60 21.50 0.50 -15.63
CA PRO A 60 21.48 0.93 -17.03
C PRO A 60 21.19 -0.27 -17.95
N PRO A 61 20.37 -0.16 -19.01
CA PRO A 61 20.00 1.05 -19.75
C PRO A 61 18.55 1.52 -19.55
N TYR A 62 17.74 0.84 -18.74
CA TYR A 62 16.33 1.19 -18.57
C TYR A 62 16.17 2.16 -17.41
N TYR A 63 16.41 3.44 -17.71
CA TYR A 63 16.10 4.57 -16.82
C TYR A 63 14.59 4.86 -16.73
N PHE A 64 13.77 3.96 -17.27
CA PHE A 64 12.34 4.16 -17.50
C PHE A 64 11.51 3.15 -16.73
N PHE A 65 10.52 3.71 -16.04
CA PHE A 65 9.41 3.05 -15.33
C PHE A 65 9.68 2.60 -13.90
N THR A 66 9.87 3.60 -13.05
CA THR A 66 9.55 3.47 -11.63
C THR A 66 8.05 3.67 -11.44
N TYR A 67 7.42 2.68 -10.82
CA TYR A 67 5.99 2.69 -10.54
C TYR A 67 5.77 2.90 -9.05
N HIS A 68 4.64 3.52 -8.71
CA HIS A 68 4.30 3.72 -7.31
C HIS A 68 4.07 2.40 -6.58
N VAL A 69 4.57 2.29 -5.36
CA VAL A 69 4.22 1.20 -4.44
C VAL A 69 2.74 1.31 -4.09
N THR A 70 1.99 0.24 -4.33
CA THR A 70 0.55 0.18 -4.03
C THR A 70 0.27 -0.64 -2.77
N TYR A 71 1.01 -1.71 -2.54
CA TYR A 71 0.77 -2.55 -1.37
C TYR A 71 2.03 -3.25 -0.90
N MET A 72 2.20 -3.40 0.40
CA MET A 72 3.29 -4.13 1.03
C MET A 72 2.70 -5.25 1.90
N CYS A 73 3.44 -6.33 2.10
CA CYS A 73 3.09 -7.41 3.01
C CYS A 73 4.35 -8.00 3.62
N LEU A 74 4.39 -8.18 4.93
CA LEU A 74 5.48 -8.83 5.64
C LEU A 74 5.18 -10.33 5.76
N SER A 75 6.18 -11.20 5.57
CA SER A 75 6.02 -12.62 5.83
C SER A 75 5.91 -12.87 7.35
N GLU A 76 4.90 -13.66 7.75
CA GLU A 76 4.65 -13.98 9.16
C GLU A 76 5.70 -14.97 9.72
N LYS A 77 6.21 -15.89 8.89
CA LYS A 77 7.29 -16.83 9.25
C LYS A 77 8.66 -16.13 9.31
N ASN A 78 9.04 -15.49 8.20
CA ASN A 78 10.33 -14.86 8.05
C ASN A 78 10.14 -13.35 7.97
N LYS A 79 10.20 -12.67 9.12
CA LYS A 79 10.08 -11.20 9.18
C LYS A 79 11.08 -10.47 8.28
N ASN A 80 12.14 -11.12 7.81
CA ASN A 80 13.14 -10.53 6.93
C ASN A 80 12.59 -10.27 5.51
N ILE A 81 11.61 -11.06 5.07
CA ILE A 81 11.09 -11.03 3.70
C ILE A 81 9.88 -10.10 3.63
N LEU A 82 9.98 -9.13 2.73
CA LEU A 82 8.93 -8.16 2.43
C LEU A 82 8.48 -8.28 0.97
N ALA A 83 7.20 -8.53 0.73
CA ALA A 83 6.61 -8.41 -0.59
C ALA A 83 6.10 -7.00 -0.83
N VAL A 84 6.44 -6.43 -1.98
CA VAL A 84 6.06 -5.07 -2.40
C VAL A 84 5.42 -5.14 -3.78
N GLY A 85 4.18 -4.71 -3.88
CA GLY A 85 3.42 -4.61 -5.12
C GLY A 85 3.44 -3.19 -5.69
N TYR A 86 3.52 -3.11 -7.01
CA TYR A 86 3.64 -1.86 -7.76
C TYR A 86 2.43 -1.60 -8.65
N MET A 87 2.30 -0.34 -9.10
CA MET A 87 1.19 0.12 -9.96
C MET A 87 1.14 -0.55 -11.35
N ASN A 88 2.26 -1.08 -11.85
CA ASN A 88 2.30 -1.84 -13.11
C ASN A 88 1.89 -3.31 -12.97
N GLY A 89 1.64 -3.80 -11.75
CA GLY A 89 1.37 -5.21 -11.52
C GLY A 89 2.59 -6.07 -11.24
N SER A 90 3.79 -5.49 -11.20
CA SER A 90 4.99 -6.21 -10.73
C SER A 90 5.00 -6.32 -9.21
N ILE A 91 5.51 -7.44 -8.70
CA ILE A 91 5.75 -7.68 -7.28
C ILE A 91 7.24 -7.89 -7.09
N ARG A 92 7.83 -7.32 -6.06
CA ARG A 92 9.23 -7.52 -5.70
C ARG A 92 9.32 -8.03 -4.27
N LEU A 93 10.13 -9.06 -4.07
CA LEU A 93 10.50 -9.58 -2.75
C LEU A 93 11.81 -8.94 -2.33
N PHE A 94 11.81 -8.27 -1.19
CA PHE A 94 12.99 -7.66 -0.58
C PHE A 94 13.42 -8.44 0.66
N ASP A 95 14.72 -8.58 0.83
CA ASP A 95 15.31 -8.84 2.14
C ASP A 95 15.63 -7.50 2.83
N ILE A 96 15.00 -7.25 3.97
CA ILE A 96 15.12 -6.02 4.74
C ILE A 96 16.55 -5.84 5.30
N PHE A 97 17.24 -6.93 5.64
CA PHE A 97 18.58 -6.84 6.23
C PHE A 97 19.65 -6.56 5.19
N GLN A 98 19.65 -7.32 4.09
CA GLN A 98 20.63 -7.20 3.00
C GLN A 98 20.34 -6.04 2.05
N ASN A 99 19.13 -5.47 2.07
CA ASN A 99 18.68 -4.48 1.09
C ASN A 99 18.85 -4.96 -0.36
N LYS A 100 18.49 -6.22 -0.59
CA LYS A 100 18.58 -6.87 -1.90
C LYS A 100 17.21 -7.36 -2.33
N ILE A 101 16.94 -7.22 -3.62
CA ILE A 101 15.78 -7.84 -4.25
C ILE A 101 16.09 -9.33 -4.42
N LEU A 102 15.31 -10.17 -3.77
CA LEU A 102 15.38 -11.63 -3.91
C LEU A 102 14.82 -12.01 -5.28
N SER A 103 13.56 -11.63 -5.52
CA SER A 103 12.80 -12.09 -6.68
C SER A 103 11.87 -10.99 -7.20
N THR A 104 11.63 -11.01 -8.51
CA THR A 104 10.69 -10.11 -9.20
C THR A 104 9.61 -10.95 -9.89
N PHE A 105 8.36 -10.78 -9.50
CA PHE A 105 7.22 -11.44 -10.12
C PHE A 105 6.48 -10.49 -11.04
N SER A 106 6.16 -10.99 -12.23
CA SER A 106 5.47 -10.27 -13.30
C SER A 106 4.38 -11.19 -13.87
N GLY A 107 3.14 -10.91 -13.51
CA GLY A 107 1.99 -11.68 -13.99
C GLY A 107 0.73 -10.84 -14.13
N HIS A 108 0.60 -9.79 -13.33
CA HIS A 108 -0.51 -8.86 -13.45
C HIS A 108 -0.25 -7.81 -14.53
N THR A 109 -1.31 -7.40 -15.22
CA THR A 109 -1.26 -6.34 -16.24
C THR A 109 -1.53 -4.96 -15.67
N SER A 110 -2.04 -4.89 -14.44
CA SER A 110 -2.37 -3.64 -13.78
C SER A 110 -2.04 -3.67 -12.28
N ALA A 111 -2.27 -2.54 -11.62
CA ALA A 111 -1.89 -2.28 -10.24
C ALA A 111 -2.36 -3.36 -9.26
N ILE A 112 -1.45 -3.78 -8.38
CA ILE A 112 -1.76 -4.71 -7.29
C ILE A 112 -2.59 -4.00 -6.23
N CYS A 113 -3.71 -4.61 -5.86
CA CYS A 113 -4.60 -4.15 -4.81
C CYS A 113 -4.19 -4.68 -3.43
N LYS A 114 -3.87 -5.98 -3.35
CA LYS A 114 -3.59 -6.67 -2.08
C LYS A 114 -2.56 -7.78 -2.29
N LEU A 115 -1.70 -7.96 -1.30
CA LEU A 115 -0.78 -9.09 -1.15
C LEU A 115 -0.99 -9.72 0.22
N LYS A 116 -1.01 -11.06 0.27
CA LYS A 116 -1.10 -11.82 1.53
C LYS A 116 -0.21 -13.04 1.44
N PHE A 117 0.71 -13.16 2.40
CA PHE A 117 1.44 -14.40 2.62
C PHE A 117 0.54 -15.41 3.33
N ASN A 118 0.72 -16.67 3.00
CA ASN A 118 0.22 -17.76 3.82
C ASN A 118 1.21 -18.02 4.98
N LYS A 119 0.80 -18.75 6.04
CA LYS A 119 1.74 -19.41 6.97
C LYS A 119 2.73 -20.32 6.23
N GLY A 120 2.42 -20.81 5.03
CA GLY A 120 3.38 -21.52 4.16
C GLY A 120 4.41 -20.63 3.44
N ASN A 121 5.01 -21.15 2.36
CA ASN A 121 5.97 -20.42 1.50
C ASN A 121 5.31 -19.80 0.26
N TYR A 122 4.00 -19.54 0.33
CA TYR A 122 3.23 -19.03 -0.80
C TYR A 122 2.78 -17.59 -0.57
N LEU A 123 2.73 -16.83 -1.66
CA LEU A 123 2.26 -15.45 -1.72
C LEU A 123 1.06 -15.38 -2.66
N CYS A 124 -0.08 -14.89 -2.17
CA CYS A 124 -1.22 -14.59 -3.03
C CYS A 124 -1.24 -13.10 -3.37
N SER A 125 -1.59 -12.81 -4.62
CA SER A 125 -1.66 -11.45 -5.15
C SER A 125 -2.96 -11.21 -5.90
N CYS A 126 -3.52 -10.02 -5.70
CA CYS A 126 -4.68 -9.53 -6.45
C CYS A 126 -4.38 -8.21 -7.10
N SER A 127 -4.96 -8.01 -8.27
CA SER A 127 -4.81 -6.80 -9.06
C SER A 127 -6.15 -6.23 -9.50
N LYS A 128 -6.09 -5.00 -10.00
CA LYS A 128 -7.20 -4.35 -10.71
C LYS A 128 -7.52 -5.04 -12.03
N ASP A 129 -6.67 -5.96 -12.50
CA ASP A 129 -6.86 -6.73 -13.74
C ASP A 129 -7.82 -7.91 -13.59
N THR A 130 -8.56 -7.97 -12.48
CA THR A 130 -9.55 -9.01 -12.11
C THR A 130 -8.95 -10.35 -11.67
N ASN A 131 -7.65 -10.57 -11.89
CA ASN A 131 -7.02 -11.86 -11.67
C ASN A 131 -6.45 -11.98 -10.26
N ILE A 132 -6.39 -13.23 -9.79
CA ILE A 132 -5.68 -13.61 -8.57
C ILE A 132 -4.56 -14.55 -8.96
N ILE A 133 -3.34 -14.30 -8.49
CA ILE A 133 -2.19 -15.16 -8.79
C ILE A 133 -1.57 -15.66 -7.48
N LEU A 134 -1.37 -16.97 -7.39
CA LEU A 134 -0.61 -17.63 -6.34
C LEU A 134 0.84 -17.83 -6.79
N TRP A 135 1.77 -17.33 -6.00
CA TRP A 135 3.21 -17.42 -6.22
C TRP A 135 3.86 -18.34 -5.21
N ASP A 136 4.80 -19.16 -5.67
CA ASP A 136 5.72 -19.89 -4.82
C ASP A 136 7.02 -19.11 -4.68
N ILE A 137 7.39 -18.79 -3.45
CA ILE A 137 8.56 -17.98 -3.11
C ILE A 137 9.86 -18.79 -3.27
N VAL A 138 9.82 -20.11 -3.08
CA VAL A 138 11.04 -20.94 -3.14
C VAL A 138 11.45 -21.20 -4.59
N ASN A 139 10.47 -21.49 -5.44
CA ASN A 139 10.71 -21.78 -6.86
C ASN A 139 10.70 -20.54 -7.76
N ASP A 140 10.35 -19.38 -7.21
CA ASP A 140 10.13 -18.12 -7.93
C ASP A 140 9.17 -18.24 -9.13
N LYS A 141 8.11 -19.04 -8.98
CA LYS A 141 7.15 -19.33 -10.06
C LYS A 141 5.73 -18.97 -9.65
N GLY A 142 4.98 -18.41 -10.59
CA GLY A 142 3.53 -18.30 -10.48
C GLY A 142 2.92 -19.68 -10.67
N MET A 143 2.28 -20.22 -9.62
CA MET A 143 1.66 -21.54 -9.63
C MET A 143 0.35 -21.51 -10.40
N TYR A 144 -0.60 -20.70 -9.94
CA TYR A 144 -1.96 -20.67 -10.48
C TYR A 144 -2.44 -19.25 -10.71
N LYS A 145 -3.16 -19.07 -11.82
CA LYS A 145 -3.93 -17.87 -12.12
C LYS A 145 -5.41 -18.22 -11.97
N LEU A 146 -6.06 -17.67 -10.95
CA LEU A 146 -7.48 -17.86 -10.69
C LEU A 146 -8.24 -16.73 -11.40
N GLU A 147 -8.92 -17.08 -12.49
CA GLU A 147 -9.77 -16.18 -13.25
C GLU A 147 -11.23 -16.40 -12.88
N GLY A 148 -11.97 -15.32 -12.67
CA GLY A 148 -13.42 -15.41 -12.52
C GLY A 148 -14.11 -14.17 -11.98
N HIS A 149 -13.40 -13.23 -11.34
CA HIS A 149 -13.99 -11.92 -11.03
C HIS A 149 -14.14 -11.09 -12.32
N THR A 150 -15.11 -10.18 -12.35
CA THR A 150 -15.38 -9.34 -13.53
C THR A 150 -14.79 -7.93 -13.39
N ASN A 151 -14.41 -7.54 -12.17
CA ASN A 151 -13.80 -6.25 -11.85
C ASN A 151 -12.69 -6.44 -10.79
N ALA A 152 -12.05 -5.35 -10.42
CA ALA A 152 -10.90 -5.34 -9.52
C ALA A 152 -11.16 -6.12 -8.23
N VAL A 153 -10.22 -7.01 -7.88
CA VAL A 153 -10.26 -7.75 -6.62
C VAL A 153 -9.62 -6.86 -5.55
N ASN A 154 -10.39 -6.51 -4.53
CA ASN A 154 -10.00 -5.54 -3.52
C ASN A 154 -9.27 -6.20 -2.34
N ASP A 155 -9.69 -7.41 -1.93
CA ASP A 155 -9.12 -8.10 -0.77
C ASP A 155 -9.10 -9.62 -0.92
N ILE A 156 -8.20 -10.26 -0.18
CA ILE A 156 -7.97 -11.72 -0.18
C ILE A 156 -7.59 -12.19 1.21
N GLU A 157 -8.07 -13.37 1.60
CA GLU A 157 -7.63 -14.05 2.81
C GLU A 157 -7.56 -15.58 2.62
N PHE A 158 -6.57 -16.20 3.25
CA PHE A 158 -6.45 -17.66 3.30
C PHE A 158 -7.30 -18.20 4.45
N LEU A 159 -8.02 -19.29 4.20
CA LEU A 159 -8.66 -20.09 5.24
C LEU A 159 -7.79 -21.31 5.49
N GLU A 160 -7.42 -21.50 6.75
CA GLU A 160 -6.60 -22.62 7.17
C GLU A 160 -7.47 -23.69 7.80
N ILE A 161 -7.29 -24.92 7.34
CA ILE A 161 -7.84 -26.10 7.99
C ILE A 161 -6.67 -26.73 8.74
N GLU A 162 -6.65 -26.60 10.07
CA GLU A 162 -5.72 -27.36 10.92
C GLU A 162 -6.18 -28.83 10.92
N ASN A 163 -5.75 -29.58 9.90
CA ASN A 163 -5.82 -31.04 9.97
C ASN A 163 -4.59 -31.53 10.72
N ILE A 164 -4.84 -32.27 11.81
CA ILE A 164 -3.83 -32.86 12.70
C ILE A 164 -3.04 -33.98 11.99
N ASP A 165 -3.54 -34.50 10.86
CA ASP A 165 -2.91 -35.62 10.17
C ASP A 165 -2.55 -35.28 8.70
N VAL A 166 -1.25 -35.40 8.40
CA VAL A 166 -0.58 -35.41 7.08
C VAL A 166 -0.12 -34.03 6.53
N GLU A 167 1.21 -33.88 6.47
CA GLU A 167 2.04 -32.75 6.01
C GLU A 167 1.88 -32.28 4.54
N ASN A 168 0.77 -32.55 3.87
CA ASN A 168 0.55 -32.07 2.50
C ASN A 168 -0.35 -30.84 2.48
N PHE A 169 0.29 -29.67 2.64
CA PHE A 169 -0.28 -28.31 2.62
C PHE A 169 -1.25 -28.02 1.46
N ILE A 170 -1.11 -28.71 0.33
CA ILE A 170 -2.00 -28.55 -0.83
C ILE A 170 -3.40 -29.08 -0.50
N ASN A 171 -3.55 -30.17 0.24
CA ASN A 171 -4.76 -30.97 0.24
C ASN A 171 -6.04 -30.35 0.83
N ASN A 172 -6.05 -29.16 1.47
CA ASN A 172 -7.29 -28.53 1.96
C ASN A 172 -7.21 -27.00 2.24
N ASN A 173 -6.44 -26.20 1.49
CA ASN A 173 -6.40 -24.75 1.71
C ASN A 173 -7.38 -24.00 0.80
N LEU A 174 -8.39 -23.37 1.43
CA LEU A 174 -9.39 -22.54 0.75
C LEU A 174 -8.92 -21.08 0.74
N LEU A 175 -9.22 -20.37 -0.34
CA LEU A 175 -8.95 -18.93 -0.48
C LEU A 175 -10.27 -18.18 -0.59
N VAL A 176 -10.45 -17.12 0.18
CA VAL A 176 -11.58 -16.21 0.00
C VAL A 176 -11.10 -14.93 -0.64
N SER A 177 -11.85 -14.47 -1.64
CA SER A 177 -11.55 -13.24 -2.36
C SER A 177 -12.80 -12.41 -2.52
N VAL A 178 -12.60 -11.11 -2.60
CA VAL A 178 -13.69 -10.15 -2.74
C VAL A 178 -13.38 -9.09 -3.76
N SER A 179 -14.35 -8.84 -4.65
CA SER A 179 -14.20 -7.87 -5.72
C SER A 179 -15.15 -6.69 -5.62
N LYS A 180 -14.82 -5.67 -6.39
CA LYS A 180 -15.66 -4.51 -6.64
C LYS A 180 -16.99 -4.89 -7.34
N ASP A 181 -17.12 -6.10 -7.87
CA ASP A 181 -18.37 -6.61 -8.47
C ASP A 181 -19.50 -6.88 -7.47
N GLY A 182 -19.22 -6.79 -6.16
CA GLY A 182 -20.17 -7.19 -5.12
C GLY A 182 -20.16 -8.69 -4.83
N LEU A 183 -19.20 -9.43 -5.40
CA LEU A 183 -19.10 -10.89 -5.27
C LEU A 183 -18.05 -11.29 -4.23
N ILE A 184 -18.40 -12.32 -3.44
CA ILE A 184 -17.44 -13.06 -2.61
C ILE A 184 -17.25 -14.43 -3.25
N LYS A 185 -15.99 -14.81 -3.47
CA LYS A 185 -15.63 -16.10 -4.07
C LYS A 185 -14.73 -16.90 -3.16
N VAL A 186 -15.09 -18.16 -2.97
CA VAL A 186 -14.28 -19.19 -2.28
C VAL A 186 -13.63 -20.06 -3.35
N TRP A 187 -12.32 -20.13 -3.34
CA TRP A 187 -11.51 -20.92 -4.25
C TRP A 187 -10.91 -22.11 -3.52
N ASP A 188 -10.90 -23.24 -4.17
CA ASP A 188 -10.10 -24.38 -3.76
C ASP A 188 -8.80 -24.38 -4.56
N LEU A 189 -7.67 -24.28 -3.86
CA LEU A 189 -6.36 -24.19 -4.48
C LEU A 189 -5.94 -25.51 -5.16
N ASN A 190 -6.53 -26.65 -4.76
CA ASN A 190 -6.26 -27.95 -5.39
C ASN A 190 -6.86 -28.05 -6.78
N ILE A 191 -8.13 -27.67 -6.86
CA ILE A 191 -8.93 -27.78 -8.07
C ILE A 191 -8.70 -26.57 -8.98
N GLN A 192 -8.17 -25.46 -8.44
CA GLN A 192 -7.94 -24.17 -9.13
C GLN A 192 -9.25 -23.54 -9.64
N MET A 193 -10.37 -23.91 -9.04
CA MET A 193 -11.69 -23.46 -9.43
C MET A 193 -12.40 -22.80 -8.25
N CYS A 194 -13.33 -21.90 -8.58
CA CYS A 194 -14.22 -21.32 -7.59
C CYS A 194 -15.23 -22.39 -7.15
N VAL A 195 -15.27 -22.69 -5.85
CA VAL A 195 -16.21 -23.65 -5.26
C VAL A 195 -17.54 -22.99 -4.93
N GLN A 196 -17.50 -21.78 -4.37
CA GLN A 196 -18.71 -21.06 -3.94
C GLN A 196 -18.63 -19.59 -4.36
N THR A 197 -19.69 -19.09 -4.98
CA THR A 197 -19.88 -17.67 -5.31
C THR A 197 -21.09 -17.14 -4.54
N ILE A 198 -20.91 -16.09 -3.76
CA ILE A 198 -21.97 -15.49 -2.96
C ILE A 198 -22.37 -14.17 -3.60
N VAL A 199 -23.65 -14.05 -3.95
CA VAL A 199 -24.27 -12.87 -4.58
C VAL A 199 -25.27 -12.27 -3.61
N ASP A 200 -24.78 -11.77 -2.47
CA ASP A 200 -25.67 -11.15 -1.50
C ASP A 200 -25.63 -9.62 -1.61
N CYS A 201 -24.51 -9.04 -2.05
CA CYS A 201 -24.23 -7.60 -1.94
C CYS A 201 -24.63 -6.86 -3.23
N GLU A 202 -25.47 -5.83 -3.09
CA GLU A 202 -25.79 -4.91 -4.19
C GLU A 202 -24.70 -3.84 -4.38
N ASP A 203 -23.99 -3.51 -3.30
CA ASP A 203 -22.93 -2.52 -3.27
C ASP A 203 -21.53 -3.14 -3.51
N GLU A 204 -20.61 -2.30 -3.99
CA GLU A 204 -19.19 -2.64 -4.06
C GLU A 204 -18.64 -3.07 -2.70
N ILE A 205 -17.92 -4.19 -2.68
CA ILE A 205 -17.26 -4.66 -1.47
C ILE A 205 -15.80 -4.22 -1.48
N ASN A 206 -15.34 -3.62 -0.38
CA ASN A 206 -14.04 -2.96 -0.32
C ASN A 206 -12.99 -3.71 0.48
N CYS A 207 -13.40 -4.40 1.56
CA CYS A 207 -12.48 -5.05 2.48
C CYS A 207 -13.14 -6.28 3.10
N LEU A 208 -12.31 -7.28 3.39
CA LEU A 208 -12.67 -8.54 4.03
C LEU A 208 -11.74 -8.77 5.22
N VAL A 209 -12.30 -9.28 6.31
CA VAL A 209 -11.50 -9.81 7.43
C VAL A 209 -12.11 -11.10 7.95
N VAL A 210 -11.28 -12.11 8.12
CA VAL A 210 -11.57 -13.38 8.75
C VAL A 210 -11.01 -13.38 10.18
N ASN A 211 -11.70 -14.08 11.06
CA ASN A 211 -11.26 -14.27 12.43
C ASN A 211 -10.07 -15.24 12.50
N GLU A 212 -9.15 -15.09 13.46
CA GLU A 212 -7.99 -16.00 13.61
C GLU A 212 -8.41 -17.47 13.78
N SER A 213 -9.59 -17.72 14.37
CA SER A 213 -10.16 -19.06 14.54
C SER A 213 -10.94 -19.58 13.32
N ASN A 214 -10.96 -18.86 12.20
CA ASN A 214 -11.71 -19.18 10.98
C ASN A 214 -13.21 -19.44 11.18
N THR A 215 -13.82 -18.89 12.23
CA THR A 215 -15.26 -19.08 12.52
C THR A 215 -16.16 -18.05 11.82
N ARG A 216 -15.66 -16.83 11.63
CA ARG A 216 -16.43 -15.67 11.18
C ARG A 216 -15.70 -14.92 10.08
N LEU A 217 -16.48 -14.39 9.15
CA LEU A 217 -16.01 -13.54 8.06
C LEU A 217 -16.83 -12.26 8.03
N ILE A 218 -16.14 -11.12 8.07
CA ILE A 218 -16.74 -9.80 8.09
C ILE A 218 -16.39 -9.08 6.80
N VAL A 219 -17.42 -8.59 6.14
CA VAL A 219 -17.34 -7.94 4.84
C VAL A 219 -17.84 -6.52 4.94
N ALA A 220 -17.03 -5.58 4.45
CA ALA A 220 -17.38 -4.17 4.40
C ALA A 220 -17.93 -3.75 3.04
N CYS A 221 -19.22 -3.44 3.03
CA CYS A 221 -19.85 -2.64 1.97
C CYS A 221 -19.79 -1.15 2.33
N ASN A 222 -20.21 -0.27 1.42
CA ASN A 222 -20.18 1.18 1.66
C ASN A 222 -21.00 1.61 2.89
N ASN A 223 -22.22 1.08 3.03
CA ASN A 223 -23.16 1.48 4.10
C ASN A 223 -23.37 0.41 5.18
N THR A 224 -22.95 -0.84 4.92
CA THR A 224 -23.24 -1.97 5.80
C THR A 224 -22.02 -2.85 6.04
N LEU A 225 -21.86 -3.34 7.27
CA LEU A 225 -21.00 -4.49 7.56
C LEU A 225 -21.85 -5.75 7.50
N ARG A 226 -21.40 -6.75 6.76
CA ARG A 226 -22.07 -8.04 6.65
C ARG A 226 -21.22 -9.11 7.31
N ILE A 227 -21.88 -9.97 8.06
CA ILE A 227 -21.24 -11.02 8.84
C ILE A 227 -21.68 -12.36 8.30
N TYR A 228 -20.70 -13.21 8.08
CA TYR A 228 -20.82 -14.55 7.55
C TYR A 228 -20.23 -15.55 8.55
N LYS A 229 -20.84 -16.72 8.64
CA LYS A 229 -20.30 -17.87 9.36
C LYS A 229 -19.51 -18.72 8.37
N ILE A 230 -18.33 -19.16 8.79
CA ILE A 230 -17.54 -20.14 8.04
C ILE A 230 -17.72 -21.50 8.72
N ASP A 231 -18.18 -22.49 7.97
CA ASP A 231 -18.30 -23.88 8.40
C ASP A 231 -17.38 -24.76 7.54
N LEU A 232 -16.15 -25.00 8.00
CA LEU A 232 -15.14 -25.76 7.26
C LEU A 232 -15.48 -27.26 7.12
N PHE A 233 -16.25 -27.81 8.05
CA PHE A 233 -16.58 -29.25 8.14
C PHE A 233 -18.02 -29.58 7.72
N SER A 234 -18.74 -28.65 7.10
CA SER A 234 -20.15 -28.84 6.77
C SER A 234 -20.33 -29.88 5.64
N ASN A 235 -21.07 -30.96 5.92
CA ASN A 235 -21.59 -31.89 4.90
C ASN A 235 -22.90 -31.38 4.26
N ILE A 236 -23.24 -30.12 4.50
CA ILE A 236 -24.47 -29.51 3.98
C ILE A 236 -24.23 -29.20 2.50
N LYS A 237 -24.96 -29.92 1.65
CA LYS A 237 -24.98 -29.68 0.20
C LYS A 237 -26.03 -28.63 -0.13
N ASP A 238 -25.71 -27.74 -1.07
CA ASP A 238 -26.69 -26.84 -1.65
C ASP A 238 -27.83 -27.64 -2.29
N LYS A 239 -29.07 -27.15 -2.14
CA LYS A 239 -30.26 -27.83 -2.69
C LYS A 239 -30.25 -27.94 -4.22
N PHE A 240 -29.47 -27.09 -4.89
CA PHE A 240 -29.44 -26.94 -6.34
C PHE A 240 -28.13 -27.43 -6.96
N THR A 241 -27.01 -27.26 -6.26
CA THR A 241 -25.69 -27.67 -6.70
C THR A 241 -25.13 -28.58 -5.62
N ASN A 242 -24.73 -29.81 -5.92
CA ASN A 242 -24.20 -30.77 -4.92
C ASN A 242 -22.87 -30.32 -4.24
N SER A 243 -22.53 -29.02 -4.28
CA SER A 243 -21.36 -28.37 -3.68
C SER A 243 -21.51 -28.23 -2.15
N LYS A 244 -20.39 -28.39 -1.44
CA LYS A 244 -20.31 -28.10 0.00
C LYS A 244 -20.43 -26.60 0.22
N ILE A 245 -21.30 -26.20 1.14
CA ILE A 245 -21.44 -24.80 1.56
C ILE A 245 -20.42 -24.54 2.66
N TYR A 246 -19.46 -23.65 2.39
CA TYR A 246 -18.44 -23.24 3.36
C TYR A 246 -18.84 -21.98 4.11
N ILE A 247 -19.52 -21.06 3.44
CA ILE A 247 -19.86 -19.75 4.00
C ILE A 247 -21.37 -19.59 3.99
N THR A 248 -21.94 -19.24 5.15
CA THR A 248 -23.37 -18.96 5.30
C THR A 248 -23.61 -17.53 5.80
N PHE A 249 -24.61 -16.86 5.23
CA PHE A 249 -24.96 -15.50 5.62
C PHE A 249 -25.65 -15.46 6.99
N LEU A 250 -25.09 -14.68 7.93
CA LEU A 250 -25.67 -14.49 9.26
C LEU A 250 -26.54 -13.23 9.31
N SER A 251 -25.96 -12.04 9.09
CA SER A 251 -26.69 -10.77 9.24
C SER A 251 -25.99 -9.54 8.64
N VAL A 252 -26.71 -8.41 8.66
CA VAL A 252 -26.24 -7.07 8.28
C VAL A 252 -26.24 -6.11 9.48
N ILE A 253 -25.15 -5.40 9.70
CA ILE A 253 -25.04 -4.24 10.59
C ILE A 253 -25.06 -2.97 9.74
N LYS A 254 -26.12 -2.16 9.89
CA LYS A 254 -26.19 -0.82 9.29
C LYS A 254 -25.23 0.12 10.04
N ARG A 255 -24.40 0.82 9.28
CA ARG A 255 -23.44 1.77 9.84
C ARG A 255 -24.08 3.14 10.04
N PRO A 256 -23.59 3.94 11.01
CA PRO A 256 -24.08 5.29 11.22
C PRO A 256 -23.62 6.26 10.11
N ASN A 257 -22.51 5.96 9.42
CA ASN A 257 -21.96 6.80 8.37
C ASN A 257 -22.00 6.07 7.01
N ASN A 258 -22.55 6.72 5.99
CA ASN A 258 -22.51 6.24 4.60
C ASN A 258 -21.16 6.59 3.96
N CYS A 259 -20.11 5.85 4.34
CA CYS A 259 -18.74 6.14 3.90
C CYS A 259 -17.99 4.87 3.55
N LYS A 260 -17.28 4.90 2.42
CA LYS A 260 -16.41 3.81 1.97
C LYS A 260 -15.40 3.41 3.06
N ILE A 261 -15.38 2.12 3.42
CA ILE A 261 -14.34 1.55 4.28
C ILE A 261 -13.12 1.27 3.42
N VAL A 262 -11.96 1.72 3.89
CA VAL A 262 -10.69 1.51 3.19
C VAL A 262 -9.98 0.27 3.71
N ASN A 263 -10.02 0.03 5.03
CA ASN A 263 -9.42 -1.13 5.66
C ASN A 263 -10.16 -1.52 6.94
N MET A 264 -10.09 -2.80 7.30
CA MET A 264 -10.57 -3.34 8.57
C MET A 264 -9.49 -4.22 9.19
N LYS A 265 -9.42 -4.23 10.52
CA LYS A 265 -8.54 -5.10 11.29
C LYS A 265 -9.29 -5.63 12.50
N ILE A 266 -9.11 -6.92 12.80
CA ILE A 266 -9.62 -7.57 14.00
C ILE A 266 -8.45 -7.84 14.94
N CYS A 267 -8.65 -7.64 16.23
CA CYS A 267 -7.73 -8.05 17.28
C CYS A 267 -8.51 -8.80 18.37
N LEU A 268 -8.13 -10.05 18.63
CA LEU A 268 -8.71 -10.87 19.69
C LEU A 268 -7.81 -10.87 20.96
N LEU A 269 -8.43 -11.02 22.12
CA LEU A 269 -7.77 -11.30 23.40
C LEU A 269 -7.92 -12.78 23.72
N VAL A 270 -6.85 -13.55 23.60
CA VAL A 270 -6.85 -14.93 24.13
C VAL A 270 -6.73 -14.85 25.65
N GLU A 271 -7.79 -15.21 26.36
CA GLU A 271 -7.75 -15.46 27.81
C GLU A 271 -7.38 -16.94 28.00
N ASP A 272 -6.17 -17.22 28.49
CA ASP A 272 -5.82 -18.58 28.92
C ASP A 272 -6.60 -18.90 30.20
N GLU A 273 -7.40 -19.98 30.19
CA GLU A 273 -8.13 -20.49 31.35
C GLU A 273 -7.18 -21.16 32.38
N SER A 274 -6.17 -20.42 32.86
CA SER A 274 -5.31 -20.82 33.98
C SER A 274 -5.37 -19.78 35.09
N GLY A 275 -6.60 -19.47 35.53
CA GLY A 275 -6.84 -18.43 36.53
C GLY A 275 -8.19 -18.49 37.21
N LEU A 276 -8.77 -19.68 37.42
CA LEU A 276 -9.93 -19.82 38.31
C LEU A 276 -9.50 -20.49 39.61
N LYS A 277 -9.52 -19.69 40.68
CA LYS A 277 -9.53 -20.16 42.06
C LYS A 277 -10.69 -21.16 42.22
N PRO A 278 -10.48 -22.32 42.84
CA PRO A 278 -11.58 -23.20 43.20
C PRO A 278 -12.26 -22.57 44.41
N GLU A 279 -13.51 -22.12 44.28
CA GLU A 279 -14.51 -22.20 45.33
C GLU A 279 -15.89 -21.78 44.82
N ASP A 280 -16.84 -22.66 45.11
CA ASP A 280 -18.30 -22.51 45.17
C ASP A 280 -19.12 -22.33 43.87
N SER A 281 -19.55 -23.47 43.31
CA SER A 281 -20.96 -23.61 42.92
C SER A 281 -21.42 -25.07 42.97
N SER A 282 -21.97 -25.43 44.13
CA SER A 282 -22.94 -26.52 44.26
C SER A 282 -24.24 -26.12 43.55
N PHE A 283 -24.57 -26.76 42.43
CA PHE A 283 -25.95 -26.83 41.97
C PHE A 283 -26.31 -28.24 41.51
N LEU A 284 -27.18 -28.84 42.31
CA LEU A 284 -27.79 -30.15 42.21
C LEU A 284 -28.56 -30.34 40.90
N ILE A 285 -28.30 -31.47 40.26
CA ILE A 285 -29.17 -32.12 39.28
C ILE A 285 -30.32 -32.78 40.07
N PRO A 286 -31.61 -32.53 39.76
CA PRO A 286 -32.67 -33.38 40.27
C PRO A 286 -32.81 -34.62 39.38
N GLN A 287 -32.54 -35.78 39.99
CA GLN A 287 -33.03 -37.09 39.55
C GLN A 287 -34.55 -37.19 39.78
N ASN A 288 -35.26 -37.82 38.83
CA ASN A 288 -36.29 -38.86 39.02
C ASN A 288 -37.14 -38.98 37.74
N GLU A 289 -37.15 -40.13 37.07
CA GLU A 289 -38.04 -41.27 37.37
C GLU A 289 -37.67 -42.49 36.50
N GLU A 290 -37.72 -43.66 37.13
CA GLU A 290 -37.45 -45.00 36.61
C GLU A 290 -38.62 -45.54 35.75
N VAL A 291 -38.34 -46.40 34.76
CA VAL A 291 -39.08 -47.67 34.56
C VAL A 291 -38.17 -48.75 33.95
N LEU A 292 -37.99 -49.80 34.74
CA LEU A 292 -37.69 -51.23 34.47
C LEU A 292 -37.04 -51.69 33.16
N GLY A 293 -35.98 -52.48 33.32
CA GLY A 293 -35.24 -53.13 32.25
C GLY A 293 -35.77 -54.48 31.76
N ASN A 294 -35.09 -54.97 30.73
CA ASN A 294 -34.76 -56.38 30.52
C ASN A 294 -33.53 -56.47 29.61
N THR A 295 -32.55 -57.25 30.07
CA THR A 295 -31.31 -57.64 29.38
C THR A 295 -31.58 -58.68 28.30
N ILE A 296 -31.19 -58.43 27.04
CA ILE A 296 -30.85 -59.46 26.04
C ILE A 296 -29.67 -58.96 25.19
N SER A 297 -28.77 -59.90 24.92
CA SER A 297 -27.45 -59.88 24.28
C SER A 297 -27.34 -59.28 22.88
N ASP A 298 -26.11 -58.86 22.57
CA ASP A 298 -25.55 -58.62 21.24
C ASP A 298 -25.90 -59.75 20.25
N ASP A 299 -26.45 -59.38 19.09
CA ASP A 299 -25.86 -59.56 17.75
C ASP A 299 -26.92 -59.47 16.63
N GLN A 300 -26.47 -58.90 15.50
CA GLN A 300 -27.09 -58.87 14.15
C GLN A 300 -28.01 -57.69 13.75
N ILE A 301 -27.36 -56.67 13.18
CA ILE A 301 -27.61 -56.09 11.84
C ILE A 301 -29.08 -56.06 11.34
N ASN A 302 -29.67 -54.86 11.30
CA ASN A 302 -30.09 -54.24 10.04
C ASN A 302 -30.54 -52.78 10.25
N GLY A 303 -30.08 -51.92 9.34
CA GLY A 303 -30.21 -50.48 9.41
C GLY A 303 -31.59 -49.92 9.03
N ASN A 304 -31.64 -48.59 9.13
CA ASN A 304 -32.75 -47.66 8.90
C ASN A 304 -33.68 -47.47 10.10
N ASN A 305 -33.37 -46.45 10.92
CA ASN A 305 -34.31 -45.38 11.31
C ASN A 305 -33.70 -44.45 12.37
N GLU A 306 -32.86 -43.49 11.95
CA GLU A 306 -32.52 -42.30 12.76
C GLU A 306 -32.67 -40.97 11.99
N HIS A 307 -33.25 -40.97 10.79
CA HIS A 307 -33.35 -39.77 9.94
C HIS A 307 -34.74 -39.10 9.88
N SER A 308 -35.72 -39.51 10.69
CA SER A 308 -37.08 -38.94 10.62
C SER A 308 -37.40 -37.88 11.67
N THR A 309 -36.61 -37.74 12.74
CA THR A 309 -36.92 -36.79 13.84
C THR A 309 -36.32 -35.40 13.65
N GLY A 310 -35.20 -35.25 12.94
CA GLY A 310 -34.58 -33.94 12.65
C GLY A 310 -35.26 -33.13 11.53
N VAL A 311 -35.79 -33.82 10.51
CA VAL A 311 -36.36 -33.18 9.31
C VAL A 311 -37.70 -32.49 9.59
N GLU A 312 -38.46 -32.95 10.59
CA GLU A 312 -39.72 -32.31 11.02
C GLU A 312 -39.51 -31.07 11.89
N GLU A 313 -38.42 -31.04 12.69
CA GLU A 313 -38.05 -29.89 13.50
C GLU A 313 -37.50 -28.74 12.63
N GLU A 314 -36.68 -29.06 11.63
CA GLU A 314 -36.16 -28.09 10.65
C GLU A 314 -37.26 -27.47 9.77
N LYS A 315 -38.26 -28.25 9.37
CA LYS A 315 -39.43 -27.73 8.63
C LYS A 315 -40.27 -26.77 9.48
N LYS A 316 -40.43 -27.05 10.78
CA LYS A 316 -41.13 -26.14 11.72
C LYS A 316 -40.35 -24.85 11.96
N ILE A 317 -39.02 -24.92 12.06
CA ILE A 317 -38.13 -23.74 12.21
C ILE A 317 -38.13 -22.87 10.94
N ASN A 318 -38.15 -23.47 9.75
CA ASN A 318 -38.20 -22.73 8.48
C ASN A 318 -39.55 -22.03 8.24
N ILE A 319 -40.66 -22.63 8.65
CA ILE A 319 -41.98 -21.98 8.60
C ILE A 319 -42.04 -20.78 9.58
N LEU A 320 -41.33 -20.86 10.72
CA LEU A 320 -41.22 -19.78 11.70
C LEU A 320 -40.29 -18.63 11.27
N ASN A 321 -39.17 -18.93 10.62
CA ASN A 321 -38.23 -17.92 10.12
C ASN A 321 -38.82 -17.04 8.99
N ASN A 322 -39.81 -17.55 8.24
CA ASN A 322 -40.53 -16.75 7.24
C ASN A 322 -41.52 -15.74 7.85
N SER A 323 -41.81 -15.83 9.16
CA SER A 323 -42.81 -15.00 9.85
C SER A 323 -42.22 -13.95 10.79
N LEU A 324 -40.89 -13.93 10.96
CA LEU A 324 -40.16 -12.97 11.78
C LEU A 324 -39.25 -12.12 10.87
N ASP A 325 -39.10 -10.82 11.21
CA ASP A 325 -38.16 -9.93 10.52
C ASP A 325 -36.81 -10.63 10.30
N ASN A 326 -36.23 -10.46 9.11
CA ASN A 326 -34.98 -11.07 8.62
C ASN A 326 -33.76 -10.95 9.56
N THR A 327 -33.87 -10.22 10.68
CA THR A 327 -32.84 -10.03 11.70
C THR A 327 -32.91 -10.98 12.91
N ASN A 328 -34.01 -11.70 13.12
CA ASN A 328 -34.22 -12.57 14.28
C ASN A 328 -34.26 -14.05 13.86
N LYS A 329 -33.13 -14.76 13.93
CA LYS A 329 -33.09 -16.21 13.71
C LYS A 329 -33.26 -16.95 15.04
N ILE A 330 -34.09 -17.99 15.05
CA ILE A 330 -34.19 -18.96 16.16
C ILE A 330 -33.12 -20.02 15.91
N CYS A 331 -32.13 -20.12 16.80
CA CYS A 331 -30.99 -21.04 16.62
C CYS A 331 -31.07 -22.25 17.57
N ASN A 332 -30.75 -23.43 17.03
CA ASN A 332 -30.45 -24.63 17.83
C ASN A 332 -28.98 -24.58 18.27
N ARG A 333 -28.75 -24.82 19.57
CA ARG A 333 -27.44 -24.70 20.24
C ARG A 333 -26.37 -25.68 19.76
N THR A 334 -26.74 -26.73 19.04
CA THR A 334 -25.84 -27.82 18.65
C THR A 334 -24.88 -27.47 17.51
N SER A 335 -25.06 -26.33 16.83
CA SER A 335 -24.24 -25.91 15.69
C SER A 335 -23.25 -24.77 15.96
N TYR A 336 -23.15 -24.31 17.21
CA TYR A 336 -22.11 -23.36 17.64
C TYR A 336 -20.99 -24.16 18.29
N SER A 337 -19.89 -24.30 17.56
CA SER A 337 -18.72 -25.09 17.91
C SER A 337 -18.10 -24.69 19.25
N ILE A 338 -17.54 -25.70 19.90
CA ILE A 338 -16.93 -25.77 21.23
C ILE A 338 -15.64 -24.94 21.40
N ASN A 339 -15.18 -24.22 20.38
CA ASN A 339 -13.88 -23.54 20.40
C ASN A 339 -14.02 -22.01 20.46
N GLY A 340 -13.81 -21.49 21.68
CA GLY A 340 -13.48 -20.11 22.09
C GLY A 340 -13.66 -18.94 21.11
N ASP A 341 -14.84 -18.30 21.14
CA ASP A 341 -14.95 -16.90 20.71
C ASP A 341 -14.50 -16.00 21.87
N ASN A 342 -13.26 -15.52 21.74
CA ASN A 342 -12.57 -14.60 22.62
C ASN A 342 -13.11 -13.16 22.50
N ASN A 343 -13.02 -12.37 23.57
CA ASN A 343 -13.34 -10.93 23.49
C ASN A 343 -12.38 -10.25 22.50
N GLY A 344 -12.88 -9.37 21.66
CA GLY A 344 -12.06 -8.71 20.64
C GLY A 344 -12.55 -7.33 20.25
N ILE A 345 -11.76 -6.67 19.42
CA ILE A 345 -12.10 -5.38 18.83
C ILE A 345 -11.92 -5.48 17.31
N LEU A 346 -12.94 -5.03 16.59
CA LEU A 346 -12.90 -4.76 15.15
C LEU A 346 -12.74 -3.24 14.96
N ILE A 347 -11.69 -2.84 14.26
CA ILE A 347 -11.44 -1.45 13.89
C ILE A 347 -11.73 -1.30 12.40
N CYS A 348 -12.62 -0.39 12.06
CA CYS A 348 -12.97 -0.05 10.68
C CYS A 348 -12.46 1.36 10.35
N CYS A 349 -11.62 1.44 9.31
CA CYS A 349 -11.13 2.69 8.78
C CYS A 349 -12.09 3.21 7.70
N SER A 350 -12.74 4.35 7.95
CA SER A 350 -13.50 5.03 6.90
C SER A 350 -12.58 5.93 6.07
N ASN A 351 -12.98 6.22 4.83
CA ASN A 351 -12.30 7.21 4.00
C ASN A 351 -12.44 8.64 4.54
N LEU A 352 -13.21 8.87 5.61
CA LEU A 352 -13.28 10.18 6.27
C LEU A 352 -12.18 10.28 7.34
N LYS A 353 -12.24 11.35 8.13
CA LYS A 353 -11.40 11.51 9.32
C LYS A 353 -11.88 10.67 10.51
N LYS A 354 -12.59 9.56 10.30
CA LYS A 354 -13.25 8.80 11.39
C LYS A 354 -12.79 7.34 11.40
N ILE A 355 -12.34 6.88 12.57
CA ILE A 355 -12.07 5.46 12.87
C ILE A 355 -13.26 4.91 13.66
N GLU A 356 -13.93 3.90 13.15
CA GLU A 356 -15.05 3.24 13.84
C GLU A 356 -14.55 2.02 14.61
N ILE A 357 -15.00 1.85 15.85
CA ILE A 357 -14.59 0.75 16.72
C ILE A 357 -15.81 -0.07 17.11
N TYR A 358 -15.71 -1.37 16.88
CA TYR A 358 -16.72 -2.36 17.23
C TYR A 358 -16.14 -3.36 18.23
N LYS A 359 -16.89 -3.67 19.28
CA LYS A 359 -16.55 -4.69 20.26
C LYS A 359 -17.12 -6.03 19.83
N ILE A 360 -16.28 -7.05 19.77
CA ILE A 360 -16.67 -8.45 19.60
C ILE A 360 -16.80 -9.04 21.00
N ASN A 361 -18.01 -9.45 21.37
CA ASN A 361 -18.29 -10.02 22.67
C ASN A 361 -17.98 -11.52 22.69
N SER A 362 -17.37 -11.99 23.79
CA SER A 362 -17.23 -13.42 24.07
C SER A 362 -18.59 -14.12 24.23
N ILE A 363 -18.61 -15.42 23.92
CA ILE A 363 -19.76 -16.32 24.07
C ILE A 363 -20.42 -16.23 25.46
N GLN A 364 -19.65 -15.99 26.53
CA GLN A 364 -20.20 -15.89 27.88
C GLN A 364 -21.06 -14.62 28.06
N ASN A 365 -20.60 -13.50 27.51
CA ASN A 365 -21.31 -12.22 27.55
C ASN A 365 -22.54 -12.26 26.63
N GLN A 366 -22.44 -12.93 25.48
CA GLN A 366 -23.57 -13.22 24.61
C GLN A 366 -24.66 -13.99 25.39
N LYS A 367 -24.31 -15.12 26.04
CA LYS A 367 -25.24 -15.91 26.88
C LYS A 367 -25.90 -15.09 27.99
N LYS A 368 -25.16 -14.18 28.65
CA LYS A 368 -25.74 -13.29 29.68
C LYS A 368 -26.76 -12.32 29.08
N SER A 369 -26.44 -11.71 27.94
CA SER A 369 -27.31 -10.74 27.26
C SER A 369 -28.61 -11.39 26.74
N GLU A 370 -28.50 -12.56 26.11
CA GLU A 370 -29.63 -13.36 25.61
C GLU A 370 -30.59 -13.73 26.74
N LYS A 371 -30.06 -14.23 27.86
CA LYS A 371 -30.86 -14.56 29.05
C LYS A 371 -31.62 -13.35 29.57
N GLN A 372 -31.01 -12.16 29.62
CA GLN A 372 -31.69 -10.94 30.03
C GLN A 372 -32.79 -10.53 29.04
N ARG A 373 -32.53 -10.66 27.73
CA ARG A 373 -33.49 -10.34 26.67
C ARG A 373 -34.69 -11.28 26.69
N LYS A 374 -34.44 -12.58 26.79
CA LYS A 374 -35.46 -13.62 26.98
C LYS A 374 -36.32 -13.31 28.20
N LYS A 375 -35.72 -12.97 29.35
CA LYS A 375 -36.46 -12.55 30.55
C LYS A 375 -37.36 -11.33 30.30
N ARG A 376 -36.87 -10.30 29.58
CA ARG A 376 -37.68 -9.11 29.24
C ARG A 376 -38.84 -9.47 28.29
N TYR A 377 -38.60 -10.32 27.30
CA TYR A 377 -39.60 -10.73 26.33
C TYR A 377 -40.70 -11.59 26.97
N ILE A 378 -40.31 -12.56 27.79
CA ILE A 378 -41.24 -13.38 28.59
C ILE A 378 -42.07 -12.47 29.50
N LYS A 379 -41.47 -11.48 30.17
CA LYS A 379 -42.23 -10.50 30.99
C LYS A 379 -43.24 -9.70 30.15
N LYS A 380 -42.90 -9.29 28.92
CA LYS A 380 -43.83 -8.61 28.01
C LYS A 380 -44.98 -9.53 27.59
N LEU A 381 -44.69 -10.77 27.22
CA LEU A 381 -45.72 -11.75 26.85
C LEU A 381 -46.65 -12.10 28.02
N ILE A 382 -46.11 -12.26 29.23
CA ILE A 382 -46.92 -12.49 30.44
C ILE A 382 -47.83 -11.29 30.72
N ARG A 383 -47.35 -10.05 30.58
CA ARG A 383 -48.20 -8.85 30.71
C ARG A 383 -49.32 -8.84 29.68
N LYS A 384 -49.02 -9.11 28.41
CA LYS A 384 -50.04 -9.22 27.34
C LYS A 384 -51.05 -10.34 27.62
N LYS A 385 -50.58 -11.50 28.08
CA LYS A 385 -51.42 -12.62 28.49
C LYS A 385 -52.38 -12.20 29.60
N ASN A 386 -51.88 -11.54 30.65
CA ASN A 386 -52.71 -11.11 31.77
C ASN A 386 -53.73 -10.03 31.37
N ASN A 387 -53.37 -9.10 30.47
CA ASN A 387 -54.31 -8.12 29.94
C ASN A 387 -55.45 -8.79 29.17
N ILE A 388 -55.12 -9.75 28.29
CA ILE A 388 -56.11 -10.52 27.53
C ILE A 388 -56.99 -11.37 28.45
N ILE A 389 -56.44 -11.98 29.51
CA ILE A 389 -57.22 -12.71 30.51
C ILE A 389 -58.18 -11.77 31.24
N ASN A 390 -57.73 -10.56 31.60
CA ASN A 390 -58.58 -9.57 32.25
C ASN A 390 -59.71 -9.08 31.32
N GLU A 391 -59.45 -8.89 30.03
CA GLU A 391 -60.49 -8.58 29.04
C GLU A 391 -61.43 -9.76 28.81
N GLN A 392 -60.89 -10.97 28.72
CA GLN A 392 -61.65 -12.20 28.55
C GLN A 392 -62.58 -12.47 29.74
N THR A 393 -62.14 -12.18 30.98
CA THR A 393 -62.98 -12.30 32.18
C THR A 393 -64.05 -11.21 32.28
N LYS A 394 -63.78 -10.00 31.77
CA LYS A 394 -64.81 -8.95 31.61
C LYS A 394 -65.86 -9.38 30.59
N ILE A 395 -65.45 -9.84 29.40
CA ILE A 395 -66.37 -10.27 28.34
C ILE A 395 -67.16 -11.53 28.72
N LEU A 396 -66.56 -12.46 29.48
CA LEU A 396 -67.27 -13.60 30.06
C LEU A 396 -68.44 -13.19 30.97
N LYS A 397 -68.25 -12.13 31.76
CA LYS A 397 -69.27 -11.61 32.68
C LYS A 397 -70.40 -10.88 31.94
N PHE A 398 -70.11 -10.25 30.80
CA PHE A 398 -71.07 -9.43 30.05
C PHE A 398 -71.76 -10.15 28.87
N LYS A 399 -71.02 -10.88 28.02
CA LYS A 399 -71.52 -11.44 26.75
C LYS A 399 -71.52 -12.98 26.68
N GLY A 400 -70.92 -13.68 27.65
CA GLY A 400 -70.87 -15.14 27.70
C GLY A 400 -69.91 -15.80 26.70
N LYS A 401 -69.74 -17.12 26.83
CA LYS A 401 -68.72 -17.93 26.12
C LYS A 401 -68.92 -18.06 24.60
N THR A 402 -70.12 -17.78 24.09
CA THR A 402 -70.47 -17.92 22.67
C THR A 402 -70.20 -16.66 21.85
N SER A 403 -69.70 -15.59 22.47
CA SER A 403 -69.40 -14.34 21.77
C SER A 403 -68.16 -14.47 20.87
N ILE A 404 -68.22 -13.87 19.68
CA ILE A 404 -67.13 -13.83 18.69
C ILE A 404 -65.88 -13.20 19.31
N ASP A 405 -66.04 -12.13 20.10
CA ASP A 405 -64.96 -11.45 20.82
C ASP A 405 -64.22 -12.39 21.79
N TYR A 406 -64.96 -13.24 22.51
CA TYR A 406 -64.38 -14.23 23.42
C TYR A 406 -63.60 -15.31 22.67
N ILE A 407 -64.10 -15.76 21.52
CA ILE A 407 -63.43 -16.75 20.66
C ILE A 407 -62.14 -16.15 20.08
N ASN A 408 -62.16 -14.92 19.58
CA ASN A 408 -60.99 -14.23 19.05
C ASN A 408 -59.93 -13.97 20.13
N LEU A 409 -60.33 -13.56 21.33
CA LEU A 409 -59.42 -13.40 22.48
C LEU A 409 -58.84 -14.75 22.93
N SER A 410 -59.62 -15.83 22.89
CA SER A 410 -59.13 -17.18 23.22
C SER A 410 -58.10 -17.69 22.20
N GLN A 411 -58.28 -17.38 20.91
CA GLN A 411 -57.31 -17.70 19.87
C GLN A 411 -56.02 -16.88 20.05
N ARG A 412 -56.12 -15.57 20.33
CA ARG A 412 -54.95 -14.74 20.67
C ARG A 412 -54.22 -15.21 21.92
N LEU A 413 -54.96 -15.66 22.94
CA LEU A 413 -54.38 -16.23 24.17
C LEU A 413 -53.59 -17.51 23.85
N ASN A 414 -54.17 -18.42 23.07
CA ASN A 414 -53.49 -19.64 22.63
C ASN A 414 -52.23 -19.34 21.81
N GLN A 415 -52.26 -18.33 20.93
CA GLN A 415 -51.08 -17.88 20.19
C GLN A 415 -49.97 -17.35 21.12
N ILE A 416 -50.32 -16.59 22.16
CA ILE A 416 -49.36 -16.08 23.14
C ILE A 416 -48.82 -17.20 24.04
N GLU A 417 -49.66 -18.15 24.45
CA GLU A 417 -49.21 -19.33 25.20
C GLU A 417 -48.27 -20.20 24.37
N TYR A 418 -48.58 -20.39 23.09
CA TYR A 418 -47.71 -21.09 22.16
C TYR A 418 -46.37 -20.35 21.98
N ALA A 419 -46.39 -19.03 21.85
CA ALA A 419 -45.17 -18.21 21.81
C ALA A 419 -44.36 -18.29 23.11
N LEU A 420 -45.00 -18.29 24.28
CA LEU A 420 -44.35 -18.51 25.58
C LEU A 420 -43.67 -19.89 25.66
N LEU A 421 -44.31 -20.92 25.13
CA LEU A 421 -43.79 -22.29 25.10
C LEU A 421 -42.55 -22.39 24.19
N ILE A 422 -42.58 -21.71 23.04
CA ILE A 422 -41.43 -21.60 22.12
C ILE A 422 -40.27 -20.85 22.78
N HIS A 423 -40.52 -19.67 23.35
CA HIS A 423 -39.45 -18.87 23.98
C HIS A 423 -38.90 -19.50 25.25
N ASN A 424 -39.63 -20.40 25.91
CA ASN A 424 -39.08 -21.20 27.00
C ASN A 424 -38.07 -22.23 26.48
N LYS A 425 -38.33 -22.83 25.30
CA LYS A 425 -37.49 -23.86 24.68
C LYS A 425 -36.27 -23.32 23.93
N TYR A 426 -36.43 -22.24 23.17
CA TYR A 426 -35.37 -21.67 22.32
C TYR A 426 -34.89 -20.32 22.84
N ASP A 427 -33.62 -19.99 22.59
CA ASP A 427 -33.05 -18.69 22.89
C ASP A 427 -33.01 -17.82 21.62
N ILE A 428 -33.26 -16.52 21.78
CA ILE A 428 -33.25 -15.56 20.67
C ILE A 428 -31.83 -15.01 20.56
N HIS A 429 -31.12 -15.40 19.50
CA HIS A 429 -29.81 -14.89 19.21
C HIS A 429 -29.91 -13.73 18.20
N THR A 430 -29.32 -12.58 18.51
CA THR A 430 -29.21 -11.47 17.55
C THR A 430 -27.75 -11.06 17.39
N VAL A 431 -27.33 -10.79 16.16
CA VAL A 431 -25.92 -10.46 15.86
C VAL A 431 -25.48 -9.11 16.46
N LYS A 432 -26.43 -8.22 16.82
CA LYS A 432 -26.13 -7.00 17.59
C LYS A 432 -25.54 -7.29 18.98
N ASP A 433 -25.77 -8.49 19.52
CA ASP A 433 -25.19 -8.93 20.79
C ASP A 433 -23.77 -9.50 20.59
N GLU A 434 -23.41 -9.93 19.38
CA GLU A 434 -22.08 -10.45 19.05
C GLU A 434 -21.10 -9.31 18.73
N ILE A 435 -21.47 -8.42 17.81
CA ILE A 435 -20.67 -7.27 17.41
C ILE A 435 -21.44 -6.00 17.73
N LYS A 436 -20.92 -5.25 18.70
CA LYS A 436 -21.53 -4.02 19.18
C LYS A 436 -20.69 -2.82 18.76
N TYR A 437 -21.33 -1.86 18.09
CA TYR A 437 -20.71 -0.55 17.84
C TYR A 437 -20.44 0.16 19.17
N VAL A 438 -19.21 0.64 19.37
CA VAL A 438 -18.83 1.36 20.60
C VAL A 438 -18.84 2.87 20.35
N PHE A 439 -17.92 3.37 19.52
CA PHE A 439 -17.81 4.80 19.18
C PHE A 439 -16.97 5.00 17.91
N TYR A 440 -16.84 6.25 17.46
CA TYR A 440 -15.88 6.65 16.43
C TYR A 440 -14.87 7.66 16.99
N TYR A 441 -13.60 7.54 16.59
CA TYR A 441 -12.55 8.52 16.88
C TYR A 441 -12.33 9.43 15.68
N THR A 442 -12.32 10.75 15.89
CA THR A 442 -12.09 11.76 14.83
C THR A 442 -10.62 12.15 14.75
N CYS A 443 -9.96 11.83 13.65
CA CYS A 443 -8.58 12.19 13.38
C CYS A 443 -8.43 13.60 12.77
N LYS A 444 -7.20 14.13 12.79
CA LYS A 444 -6.85 15.45 12.23
C LYS A 444 -7.00 15.49 10.71
N PHE A 445 -6.58 14.41 10.04
CA PHE A 445 -6.54 14.30 8.59
C PHE A 445 -7.36 13.11 8.07
N LYS A 446 -7.59 13.10 6.75
CA LYS A 446 -8.29 12.04 6.06
C LYS A 446 -7.48 10.75 6.12
N LEU A 447 -8.11 9.65 6.51
CA LEU A 447 -7.44 8.37 6.70
C LEU A 447 -7.18 7.68 5.36
N GLN A 448 -6.09 6.93 5.30
CA GLN A 448 -5.73 6.11 4.15
C GLN A 448 -5.60 4.65 4.55
N ASN A 449 -4.83 4.35 5.59
CA ASN A 449 -4.68 2.97 6.05
C ASN A 449 -4.46 2.90 7.56
N ILE A 450 -4.69 1.71 8.10
CA ILE A 450 -4.49 1.38 9.50
C ILE A 450 -3.81 0.02 9.57
N ASP A 451 -2.86 -0.10 10.50
CA ASP A 451 -2.32 -1.39 10.92
C ASP A 451 -2.31 -1.51 12.44
N ILE A 452 -2.37 -2.75 12.91
CA ILE A 452 -2.46 -3.07 14.33
C ILE A 452 -1.26 -3.93 14.71
N TYR A 453 -0.62 -3.57 15.83
CA TYR A 453 0.43 -4.39 16.42
C TYR A 453 0.16 -4.64 17.90
N LYS A 454 0.28 -5.91 18.29
CA LYS A 454 0.21 -6.36 19.68
C LYS A 454 1.57 -6.96 20.04
N LYS A 455 2.18 -6.47 21.12
CA LYS A 455 3.52 -6.91 21.56
C LYS A 455 3.51 -8.37 22.01
N ARG A 456 2.54 -8.76 22.83
CA ARG A 456 2.27 -10.16 23.24
C ARG A 456 0.78 -10.46 23.15
N LYS A 457 0.41 -11.74 22.93
CA LYS A 457 -1.00 -12.16 22.91
C LYS A 457 -1.75 -11.80 24.21
N GLN A 458 -1.05 -11.68 25.34
CA GLN A 458 -1.62 -11.34 26.64
C GLN A 458 -1.67 -9.83 26.96
N ASP A 459 -1.00 -8.98 26.17
CA ASP A 459 -0.94 -7.55 26.49
C ASP A 459 -2.31 -6.86 26.34
N THR A 460 -2.65 -6.03 27.33
CA THR A 460 -3.90 -5.25 27.36
C THR A 460 -3.84 -4.01 26.49
N SER A 461 -2.66 -3.56 26.07
CA SER A 461 -2.50 -2.39 25.20
C SER A 461 -2.16 -2.80 23.76
N VAL A 462 -2.86 -2.20 22.81
CA VAL A 462 -2.65 -2.39 21.36
C VAL A 462 -2.06 -1.11 20.77
N TYR A 463 -1.09 -1.26 19.87
CA TYR A 463 -0.54 -0.15 19.11
C TYR A 463 -1.26 -0.08 17.76
N LEU A 464 -1.90 1.07 17.51
CA LEU A 464 -2.57 1.38 16.27
C LEU A 464 -1.69 2.33 15.47
N LEU A 465 -1.31 1.93 14.27
CA LEU A 465 -0.68 2.83 13.32
C LEU A 465 -1.73 3.35 12.36
N VAL A 466 -1.80 4.67 12.26
CA VAL A 466 -2.72 5.38 11.40
C VAL A 466 -1.91 6.12 10.34
N SER A 467 -2.16 5.78 9.07
CA SER A 467 -1.65 6.54 7.95
C SER A 467 -2.72 7.42 7.36
N TYR A 468 -2.34 8.68 7.10
CA TYR A 468 -3.22 9.66 6.50
C TYR A 468 -2.97 9.77 4.99
N ALA A 469 -3.94 10.34 4.29
CA ALA A 469 -3.76 10.80 2.91
C ALA A 469 -2.80 12.01 2.83
N THR A 470 -2.62 12.72 3.94
CA THR A 470 -1.50 13.65 4.14
C THR A 470 -0.25 12.87 4.52
N ASN A 471 0.91 13.48 4.36
CA ASN A 471 2.19 12.82 4.54
C ASN A 471 2.61 12.71 6.02
N CYS A 472 1.69 12.23 6.85
CA CYS A 472 1.81 12.10 8.28
C CYS A 472 1.45 10.68 8.70
N LEU A 473 2.09 10.20 9.76
CA LEU A 473 1.75 8.96 10.44
C LEU A 473 1.60 9.24 11.93
N ASP A 474 0.52 8.74 12.51
CA ASP A 474 0.31 8.78 13.96
C ASP A 474 0.28 7.35 14.52
N ILE A 475 0.87 7.17 15.69
CA ILE A 475 0.84 5.91 16.44
C ILE A 475 0.07 6.16 17.73
N PHE A 476 -1.02 5.43 17.89
CA PHE A 476 -1.84 5.45 19.10
C PHE A 476 -1.60 4.19 19.92
N GLN A 477 -1.52 4.35 21.23
CA GLN A 477 -1.69 3.27 22.19
C GLN A 477 -3.15 3.22 22.60
N ILE A 478 -3.78 2.06 22.45
CA ILE A 478 -5.16 1.81 22.83
C ILE A 478 -5.17 0.82 23.98
N ASN A 479 -5.78 1.19 25.10
CA ASN A 479 -6.03 0.26 26.20
C ASN A 479 -7.31 -0.54 25.93
N LEU A 480 -7.16 -1.83 25.64
CA LEU A 480 -8.28 -2.74 25.39
C LEU A 480 -9.14 -2.94 26.63
N PHE A 481 -8.52 -3.01 27.81
CA PHE A 481 -9.21 -3.26 29.08
C PHE A 481 -10.29 -2.19 29.34
N ASP A 482 -9.95 -0.91 29.14
CA ASP A 482 -10.89 0.20 29.35
C ASP A 482 -12.05 0.15 28.35
N ILE A 483 -11.79 -0.17 27.08
CA ILE A 483 -12.83 -0.26 26.04
C ILE A 483 -13.78 -1.44 26.29
N LEU A 484 -13.26 -2.57 26.78
CA LEU A 484 -14.06 -3.76 27.00
C LEU A 484 -14.88 -3.68 28.29
N ASN A 485 -14.36 -3.07 29.36
CA ASN A 485 -15.02 -3.08 30.66
C ASN A 485 -15.89 -1.86 30.93
N ASN A 486 -15.57 -0.69 30.36
CA ASN A 486 -16.34 0.52 30.62
C ASN A 486 -17.62 0.56 29.76
N HIS A 487 -18.73 0.83 30.43
CA HIS A 487 -20.04 1.00 29.83
C HIS A 487 -20.61 2.36 30.20
N ASP A 488 -21.43 2.92 29.31
CA ASP A 488 -22.19 4.13 29.58
C ASP A 488 -23.07 3.92 30.83
N MET A 489 -22.92 4.81 31.82
CA MET A 489 -23.68 4.78 33.06
C MET A 489 -25.03 5.47 32.84
N PHE A 490 -26.11 4.79 33.17
CA PHE A 490 -27.46 5.36 33.18
C PHE A 490 -27.80 5.73 34.62
N ILE A 491 -27.73 7.02 34.94
CA ILE A 491 -28.18 7.51 36.25
C ILE A 491 -29.66 7.85 36.12
N VAL A 492 -30.47 7.17 36.93
CA VAL A 492 -31.87 7.52 37.10
C VAL A 492 -31.91 8.54 38.22
N LYS A 493 -32.06 9.83 37.90
CA LYS A 493 -32.34 10.84 38.93
C LYS A 493 -33.72 10.52 39.51
N THR A 494 -33.77 10.18 40.79
CA THR A 494 -34.99 10.13 41.59
C THR A 494 -35.02 11.38 42.43
N ASP A 495 -36.01 12.25 42.20
CA ASP A 495 -36.21 13.45 43.00
C ASP A 495 -36.70 13.06 44.40
N GLU A 496 -35.78 12.90 45.35
CA GLU A 496 -36.06 12.99 46.78
C GLU A 496 -34.98 13.87 47.43
N GLY A 497 -35.41 14.96 48.06
CA GLY A 497 -34.55 15.99 48.65
C GLY A 497 -34.05 15.69 50.07
N HIS A 498 -33.07 16.51 50.47
CA HIS A 498 -32.40 16.65 51.79
C HIS A 498 -31.35 15.57 52.13
N GLN A 499 -30.13 15.86 52.60
CA GLN A 499 -29.48 17.04 53.20
C GLN A 499 -27.97 16.96 52.87
N ILE A 500 -27.32 18.08 52.55
CA ILE A 500 -25.87 18.21 52.52
C ILE A 500 -25.51 19.29 53.54
N GLU A 501 -24.74 18.91 54.56
CA GLU A 501 -23.93 19.83 55.36
C GLU A 501 -22.46 19.69 54.91
N ASP A 502 -21.93 20.82 54.47
CA ASP A 502 -20.57 21.36 54.41
C ASP A 502 -19.33 20.47 54.70
N GLU A 503 -18.30 20.59 53.84
CA GLU A 503 -17.02 21.25 54.19
C GLU A 503 -16.10 21.46 52.95
N LYS A 504 -15.91 22.75 52.57
CA LYS A 504 -14.70 23.53 52.14
C LYS A 504 -13.63 22.86 51.26
N GLY A 505 -13.00 23.46 50.23
CA GLY A 505 -12.85 24.79 49.59
C GLY A 505 -11.95 24.56 48.34
N GLU A 506 -11.66 25.46 47.39
CA GLU A 506 -11.73 26.91 47.22
C GLU A 506 -11.94 27.22 45.72
N GLU A 507 -12.47 28.41 45.47
CA GLU A 507 -12.65 29.12 44.20
C GLU A 507 -11.27 29.52 43.60
N ASP A 508 -11.13 29.78 42.29
CA ASP A 508 -11.33 31.14 41.78
C ASP A 508 -11.81 31.18 40.32
N GLU A 509 -12.64 32.19 40.11
CA GLU A 509 -13.44 32.56 38.95
C GLU A 509 -12.73 33.49 37.95
N ASN A 510 -13.48 33.83 36.90
CA ASN A 510 -13.40 34.99 36.00
C ASN A 510 -12.58 34.77 34.71
N ASP A 511 -13.08 35.04 33.50
CA ASP A 511 -13.96 36.14 33.09
C ASP A 511 -15.03 35.76 32.04
N GLU A 512 -16.04 36.62 32.05
CA GLU A 512 -17.30 36.67 31.31
C GLU A 512 -17.20 37.17 29.84
N ASP A 513 -18.26 36.85 29.10
CA ASP A 513 -18.97 37.63 28.07
C ASP A 513 -18.25 38.18 26.83
N VAL A 514 -18.75 37.79 25.64
CA VAL A 514 -19.55 38.67 24.76
C VAL A 514 -20.53 37.82 23.94
N GLN A 515 -21.81 38.17 24.07
CA GLN A 515 -22.96 37.73 23.28
C GLN A 515 -22.98 38.34 21.87
N GLU A 516 -23.80 37.72 21.03
CA GLU A 516 -24.63 38.27 19.93
C GLU A 516 -24.45 37.45 18.65
N ASN A 517 -25.46 37.20 17.83
CA ASN A 517 -26.92 37.07 17.92
C ASN A 517 -27.33 36.74 16.47
N GLU A 518 -28.37 35.94 16.32
CA GLU A 518 -29.42 35.94 15.27
C GLU A 518 -30.10 34.56 15.38
N ASN A 519 -31.24 34.43 16.08
CA ASN A 519 -32.62 34.80 15.71
C ASN A 519 -33.05 34.13 14.38
N ASP A 520 -34.22 33.51 14.22
CA ASP A 520 -35.40 33.30 15.07
C ASP A 520 -36.29 32.27 14.35
N GLU A 521 -37.17 31.63 15.14
CA GLU A 521 -38.53 31.19 14.79
C GLU A 521 -38.74 30.13 13.68
N ASP A 522 -39.75 29.26 13.70
CA ASP A 522 -40.58 28.63 14.72
C ASP A 522 -41.44 27.61 13.94
N GLU A 523 -42.17 26.79 14.68
CA GLU A 523 -43.41 26.11 14.26
C GLU A 523 -43.41 24.74 13.55
N ASN A 524 -44.40 23.99 14.03
CA ASN A 524 -44.80 22.62 13.75
C ASN A 524 -45.68 22.53 12.50
N GLU A 525 -45.73 21.34 11.90
CA GLU A 525 -46.84 20.68 11.16
C GLU A 525 -46.19 19.46 10.47
N GLN A 526 -46.42 18.20 10.85
CA GLN A 526 -47.60 17.36 10.67
C GLN A 526 -48.25 17.39 9.28
N ASP A 527 -48.46 16.16 8.77
CA ASP A 527 -49.38 15.74 7.70
C ASP A 527 -48.89 16.01 6.24
N GLU A 528 -49.18 15.22 5.20
CA GLU A 528 -49.91 13.96 4.99
C GLU A 528 -49.67 13.47 3.54
N GLU A 529 -50.09 12.24 3.25
CA GLU A 529 -50.79 11.73 2.03
C GLU A 529 -50.78 10.19 2.15
N SER A 530 -51.82 9.51 2.67
CA SER A 530 -53.18 9.18 2.12
C SER A 530 -53.11 8.47 0.75
N GLU A 531 -53.88 7.42 0.43
CA GLU A 531 -55.35 7.23 0.42
C GLU A 531 -55.69 5.81 0.96
N ASP A 532 -56.64 5.59 1.88
CA ASP A 532 -58.12 5.72 1.87
C ASP A 532 -58.88 4.55 1.22
N GLU A 533 -59.74 3.91 2.03
CA GLU A 533 -61.19 3.87 1.81
C GLU A 533 -61.89 3.58 3.17
N GLU A 534 -62.72 4.54 3.60
CA GLU A 534 -63.58 4.52 4.79
C GLU A 534 -64.91 3.77 4.55
N GLU A 535 -65.56 3.33 5.62
CA GLU A 535 -66.93 3.79 5.92
C GLU A 535 -67.30 3.54 7.40
N ASP A 536 -67.88 4.58 7.99
CA ASP A 536 -68.17 4.85 9.40
C ASP A 536 -69.45 4.22 9.98
N GLY A 537 -69.61 4.33 11.31
CA GLY A 537 -70.92 4.35 11.97
C GLY A 537 -70.92 4.32 13.50
N GLU A 538 -70.77 5.51 14.13
CA GLU A 538 -71.46 6.11 15.32
C GLU A 538 -71.81 5.23 16.56
N GLU A 539 -71.91 5.68 17.81
CA GLU A 539 -71.59 6.83 18.67
C GLU A 539 -71.94 6.35 20.10
N GLY A 540 -71.34 6.90 21.17
CA GLY A 540 -71.98 6.85 22.50
C GLY A 540 -71.06 6.72 23.71
N LYS A 541 -70.91 7.86 24.40
CA LYS A 541 -70.13 8.17 25.62
C LYS A 541 -70.44 7.30 26.84
N GLU A 542 -69.45 7.04 27.71
CA GLU A 542 -69.52 7.30 29.17
C GLU A 542 -68.14 7.14 29.88
N GLU A 543 -67.71 8.26 30.46
CA GLU A 543 -66.74 8.57 31.55
C GLU A 543 -65.62 7.59 31.97
N ASP A 544 -64.37 8.05 31.77
CA ASP A 544 -63.12 7.49 32.28
C ASP A 544 -62.82 7.90 33.74
N GLU A 545 -62.65 6.91 34.64
CA GLU A 545 -61.80 7.06 35.83
C GLU A 545 -60.35 6.67 35.47
N VAL A 546 -59.46 7.66 35.42
CA VAL A 546 -58.03 7.50 35.13
C VAL A 546 -57.28 6.98 36.38
N PRO A 547 -56.54 5.84 36.31
CA PRO A 547 -55.42 5.62 37.21
C PRO A 547 -54.14 6.20 36.59
N LYS A 548 -53.56 7.15 37.34
CA LYS A 548 -52.29 7.87 37.18
C LYS A 548 -51.23 7.12 36.37
N GLN A 549 -50.84 7.70 35.23
CA GLN A 549 -49.59 7.39 34.53
C GLN A 549 -48.40 7.79 35.43
N ALA A 550 -47.46 6.87 35.63
CA ALA A 550 -46.18 7.19 36.23
C ALA A 550 -45.39 8.09 35.26
N ALA A 551 -44.92 9.25 35.75
CA ALA A 551 -44.13 10.20 34.98
C ALA A 551 -42.91 9.51 34.32
N PRO A 552 -42.52 9.92 33.10
CA PRO A 552 -41.34 9.36 32.44
C PRO A 552 -40.10 9.70 33.27
N LYS A 553 -39.40 8.68 33.74
CA LYS A 553 -38.09 8.85 34.39
C LYS A 553 -37.12 9.41 33.34
N VAL A 554 -36.63 10.63 33.55
CA VAL A 554 -35.58 11.21 32.71
C VAL A 554 -34.30 10.42 32.99
N VAL A 555 -33.87 9.64 32.00
CA VAL A 555 -32.63 8.88 32.06
C VAL A 555 -31.56 9.71 31.36
N GLU A 556 -30.71 10.39 32.14
CA GLU A 556 -29.51 11.02 31.59
C GLU A 556 -28.47 9.92 31.32
N LYS A 557 -28.04 9.83 30.05
CA LYS A 557 -26.98 8.93 29.64
C LYS A 557 -25.65 9.66 29.75
N ILE A 558 -24.85 9.34 30.77
CA ILE A 558 -23.48 9.86 30.85
C ILE A 558 -22.62 9.02 29.92
N ILE A 559 -22.24 9.61 28.79
CA ILE A 559 -21.40 8.98 27.77
C ILE A 559 -19.96 8.98 28.31
N TYR A 560 -19.33 7.80 28.39
CA TYR A 560 -17.92 7.73 28.73
C TYR A 560 -17.09 8.35 27.60
N ASP A 561 -16.21 9.29 27.93
CA ASP A 561 -15.34 9.91 26.93
C ASP A 561 -14.20 8.95 26.55
N TYR A 562 -14.47 8.15 25.51
CA TYR A 562 -13.52 7.18 24.98
C TYR A 562 -12.29 7.80 24.31
N SER A 563 -12.22 9.14 24.14
CA SER A 563 -11.01 9.80 23.65
C SER A 563 -9.80 9.55 24.57
N LYS A 564 -10.03 9.40 25.88
CA LYS A 564 -8.99 9.08 26.88
C LYS A 564 -8.36 7.70 26.69
N CYS A 565 -9.03 6.78 25.99
CA CYS A 565 -8.49 5.45 25.68
C CYS A 565 -7.41 5.49 24.59
N PHE A 566 -7.33 6.59 23.83
CA PHE A 566 -6.32 6.81 22.80
C PHE A 566 -5.20 7.69 23.33
N LYS A 567 -4.02 7.12 23.49
CA LYS A 567 -2.81 7.87 23.81
C LYS A 567 -1.94 8.00 22.56
N GLU A 568 -1.82 9.21 22.01
CA GLU A 568 -0.91 9.50 20.89
C GLU A 568 0.53 9.36 21.38
N ILE A 569 1.28 8.36 20.89
CA ILE A 569 2.68 8.12 21.27
C ILE A 569 3.61 8.99 20.44
N CYS A 570 3.40 8.98 19.13
CA CYS A 570 4.31 9.61 18.18
C CYS A 570 3.58 10.02 16.92
N GLN A 571 3.85 11.24 16.48
CA GLN A 571 3.52 11.76 15.16
C GLN A 571 4.82 11.93 14.36
N ILE A 572 4.89 11.27 13.20
CA ILE A 572 5.98 11.38 12.23
C ILE A 572 5.51 12.31 11.11
N ASN A 573 6.12 13.49 11.01
CA ASN A 573 5.81 14.51 10.00
C ASN A 573 7.08 15.14 9.42
N ASN A 574 7.97 14.29 8.92
CA ASN A 574 9.22 14.75 8.34
C ASN A 574 8.99 15.38 6.95
N GLY A 575 7.96 14.96 6.23
CA GLY A 575 7.63 15.38 4.87
C GLY A 575 6.61 16.51 4.73
N HIS A 576 6.40 17.03 3.51
CA HIS A 576 5.36 18.02 3.25
C HIS A 576 3.98 17.38 3.21
N ASN A 577 2.97 18.04 3.79
CA ASN A 577 1.61 17.48 3.88
C ASN A 577 0.81 17.61 2.58
N ASN A 578 1.09 18.67 1.81
CA ASN A 578 0.48 18.96 0.53
C ASN A 578 1.58 19.11 -0.54
N SER A 579 1.22 19.43 -1.78
CA SER A 579 2.18 19.65 -2.88
C SER A 579 3.25 20.67 -2.48
N VAL A 580 4.48 20.39 -2.89
CA VAL A 580 5.57 21.36 -2.79
C VAL A 580 5.46 22.24 -4.01
N ASP A 581 5.15 23.52 -3.81
CA ASP A 581 4.84 24.44 -4.92
C ASP A 581 6.12 25.16 -5.38
N PHE A 582 7.07 25.39 -4.47
CA PHE A 582 8.31 26.12 -4.74
C PHE A 582 9.50 25.54 -3.98
N ILE A 583 10.68 25.57 -4.62
CA ILE A 583 11.97 25.18 -4.05
C ILE A 583 13.01 26.25 -4.40
N ASN A 584 13.93 26.51 -3.47
CA ASN A 584 15.15 27.27 -3.72
C ASN A 584 16.36 26.64 -3.02
N LEU A 585 17.53 26.71 -3.66
CA LEU A 585 18.81 26.25 -3.12
C LEU A 585 19.56 27.40 -2.46
N SER A 586 20.38 27.06 -1.46
CA SER A 586 21.29 27.99 -0.80
C SER A 586 22.52 28.25 -1.67
N GLU A 587 23.22 29.37 -1.44
CA GLU A 587 24.42 29.72 -2.22
C GLU A 587 25.52 28.67 -2.05
N ASN A 588 25.63 28.06 -0.87
CA ASN A 588 26.62 27.03 -0.57
C ASN A 588 26.19 25.61 -0.98
N ASN A 589 25.01 25.44 -1.60
CA ASN A 589 24.42 24.14 -1.95
C ASN A 589 24.23 23.17 -0.75
N GLU A 590 24.21 23.65 0.49
CA GLU A 590 24.03 22.79 1.67
C GLU A 590 22.57 22.73 2.13
N LEU A 591 21.86 23.87 1.99
CA LEU A 591 20.49 24.01 2.44
C LEU A 591 19.52 24.11 1.26
N LEU A 592 18.32 23.59 1.48
CA LEU A 592 17.22 23.67 0.53
C LEU A 592 15.99 24.23 1.23
N ILE A 593 15.41 25.32 0.73
CA ILE A 593 14.08 25.75 1.12
C ILE A 593 13.06 25.09 0.21
N SER A 594 11.98 24.61 0.83
CA SER A 594 10.82 24.06 0.13
C SER A 594 9.56 24.63 0.76
N ILE A 595 8.64 25.06 -0.09
CA ILE A 595 7.40 25.72 0.32
C ILE A 595 6.22 24.88 -0.10
N CYS A 596 5.32 24.73 0.85
CA CYS A 596 4.01 24.17 0.70
C CYS A 596 3.01 25.20 1.24
N LYS A 597 1.74 25.16 0.79
CA LYS A 597 0.68 26.11 1.19
C LYS A 597 0.56 26.39 2.70
N LYS A 598 0.98 25.47 3.57
CA LYS A 598 0.90 25.63 5.04
C LYS A 598 2.26 25.56 5.75
N TYR A 599 3.31 25.14 5.06
CA TYR A 599 4.60 24.85 5.69
C TYR A 599 5.74 25.31 4.81
N VAL A 600 6.72 25.98 5.42
CA VAL A 600 8.03 26.19 4.83
C VAL A 600 9.00 25.27 5.57
N LYS A 601 9.69 24.41 4.82
CA LYS A 601 10.65 23.45 5.36
C LYS A 601 12.03 23.67 4.77
N ILE A 602 13.04 23.56 5.64
CA ILE A 602 14.44 23.72 5.28
C ILE A 602 15.14 22.38 5.47
N TRP A 603 15.79 21.91 4.43
CA TRP A 603 16.47 20.61 4.40
C TRP A 603 17.97 20.80 4.37
N ASN A 604 18.67 19.88 5.01
CA ASN A 604 20.09 19.68 4.78
C ASN A 604 20.26 18.63 3.69
N LEU A 605 20.94 18.98 2.59
CA LEU A 605 21.09 18.09 1.44
C LEU A 605 22.08 16.96 1.67
N LYS A 606 23.01 17.08 2.63
CA LYS A 606 23.97 16.00 2.93
C LYS A 606 23.29 14.78 3.56
N ASN A 607 22.29 15.03 4.41
CA ASN A 607 21.58 13.97 5.14
C ASN A 607 20.13 13.77 4.64
N TYR A 608 19.65 14.62 3.75
CA TYR A 608 18.25 14.70 3.30
C TYR A 608 17.22 14.81 4.44
N GLN A 609 17.65 15.36 5.57
CA GLN A 609 16.82 15.57 6.76
C GLN A 609 16.27 16.99 6.81
N ASN A 610 15.07 17.10 7.36
CA ASN A 610 14.41 18.38 7.60
C ASN A 610 14.95 18.99 8.90
N MET A 611 15.53 20.18 8.81
CA MET A 611 16.10 20.91 9.94
C MET A 611 15.06 21.81 10.61
N ILE A 612 14.32 22.59 9.80
CA ILE A 612 13.44 23.65 10.30
C ILE A 612 12.07 23.53 9.63
N THR A 613 11.01 23.62 10.45
CA THR A 613 9.63 23.68 9.99
C THR A 613 8.94 24.95 10.47
N LEU A 614 8.60 25.84 9.55
CA LEU A 614 7.79 27.02 9.80
C LEU A 614 6.33 26.75 9.37
N LYS A 615 5.37 27.01 10.26
CA LYS A 615 3.93 26.90 9.98
C LYS A 615 3.41 28.25 9.52
N LEU A 616 3.44 28.50 8.22
CA LEU A 616 2.97 29.74 7.61
C LEU A 616 1.95 29.39 6.53
N GLU A 617 0.77 30.02 6.58
CA GLU A 617 -0.28 29.79 5.61
C GLU A 617 -0.13 30.74 4.41
N GLY A 618 -0.28 30.19 3.20
CA GLY A 618 -0.32 30.95 1.95
C GLY A 618 1.05 31.43 1.45
N CYS A 619 2.16 30.77 1.75
CA CYS A 619 3.47 31.17 1.21
C CYS A 619 3.61 30.84 -0.28
N THR A 620 4.25 31.74 -1.04
CA THR A 620 4.41 31.59 -2.50
C THR A 620 5.84 31.36 -2.94
N SER A 621 6.79 32.17 -2.44
CA SER A 621 8.19 32.12 -2.85
C SER A 621 9.10 32.45 -1.68
N ALA A 622 10.35 31.97 -1.75
CA ALA A 622 11.35 32.24 -0.73
C ALA A 622 12.77 32.29 -1.30
N ILE A 623 13.63 33.03 -0.64
CA ILE A 623 15.03 33.24 -1.05
C ILE A 623 15.93 33.26 0.18
N PHE A 624 17.11 32.68 0.06
CA PHE A 624 18.21 32.89 0.99
C PHE A 624 18.88 34.25 0.72
N CYS A 625 19.32 34.94 1.76
CA CYS A 625 20.04 36.21 1.67
C CYS A 625 21.20 36.26 2.68
N GLU A 626 22.23 37.05 2.34
CA GLU A 626 23.46 37.23 3.13
C GLU A 626 24.13 35.90 3.51
N HIS A 627 24.69 35.18 2.53
CA HIS A 627 25.43 33.93 2.76
C HIS A 627 24.68 32.90 3.63
N ASP A 628 23.38 32.72 3.34
CA ASP A 628 22.48 31.80 4.02
C ASP A 628 22.24 32.13 5.52
N GLU A 629 22.39 33.39 5.96
CA GLU A 629 22.02 33.79 7.33
C GLU A 629 20.53 34.16 7.46
N TYR A 630 19.96 34.76 6.41
CA TYR A 630 18.58 35.22 6.37
C TYR A 630 17.75 34.53 5.30
N ILE A 631 16.45 34.43 5.55
CA ILE A 631 15.46 33.95 4.59
C ILE A 631 14.38 35.00 4.42
N ILE A 632 14.07 35.32 3.17
CA ILE A 632 12.92 36.13 2.79
C ILE A 632 11.81 35.19 2.31
N ILE A 633 10.61 35.32 2.86
CA ILE A 633 9.42 34.54 2.49
C ILE A 633 8.31 35.50 2.07
N SER A 634 7.63 35.22 0.97
CA SER A 634 6.41 35.96 0.56
C SER A 634 5.13 35.18 0.81
N ASN A 635 4.07 35.91 1.12
CA ASN A 635 2.72 35.39 1.31
C ASN A 635 1.76 35.77 0.15
N ASP A 636 0.66 35.04 0.07
CA ASP A 636 -0.48 35.25 -0.83
C ASP A 636 -1.23 36.56 -0.55
N ILE A 637 -1.02 37.15 0.63
CA ILE A 637 -1.63 38.41 1.07
C ILE A 637 -0.80 39.64 0.64
N GLY A 638 0.40 39.42 0.08
CA GLY A 638 1.31 40.48 -0.36
C GLY A 638 2.33 40.93 0.69
N GLU A 639 2.48 40.17 1.77
CA GLU A 639 3.49 40.38 2.81
C GLU A 639 4.82 39.69 2.47
N ILE A 640 5.91 40.34 2.86
CA ILE A 640 7.30 39.89 2.74
C ILE A 640 7.87 39.81 4.15
N MET A 641 8.31 38.62 4.54
CA MET A 641 8.75 38.27 5.89
C MET A 641 10.24 37.95 5.88
N LEU A 642 11.01 38.50 6.82
CA LEU A 642 12.43 38.21 7.00
C LEU A 642 12.65 37.36 8.26
N TYR A 643 13.23 36.17 8.06
CA TYR A 643 13.60 35.23 9.11
C TYR A 643 15.11 35.11 9.23
N GLU A 644 15.60 34.99 10.46
CA GLU A 644 16.97 34.59 10.76
C GLU A 644 17.06 33.09 10.99
N LEU A 645 17.99 32.41 10.30
CA LEU A 645 18.10 30.96 10.33
C LEU A 645 18.60 30.38 11.66
N LYS A 646 19.51 31.09 12.35
CA LYS A 646 20.14 30.60 13.59
C LYS A 646 19.13 30.45 14.74
N ASN A 647 18.24 31.43 14.89
CA ASN A 647 17.27 31.47 15.99
C ASN A 647 15.84 31.13 15.54
N ILE A 648 15.59 31.07 14.22
CA ILE A 648 14.24 30.89 13.66
C ILE A 648 13.31 32.03 14.12
N GLU A 649 13.88 33.23 14.25
CA GLU A 649 13.15 34.42 14.67
C GLU A 649 12.74 35.25 13.47
N LEU A 650 11.49 35.71 13.51
CA LEU A 650 10.99 36.69 12.56
C LEU A 650 11.56 38.06 12.95
N LYS A 651 12.38 38.67 12.08
CA LYS A 651 12.98 39.99 12.34
C LYS A 651 12.11 41.13 11.85
N TYR A 652 11.50 40.97 10.68
CA TYR A 652 10.78 42.07 10.03
C TYR A 652 9.68 41.56 9.11
N THR A 653 8.53 42.24 9.12
CA THR A 653 7.41 42.01 8.22
C THR A 653 7.14 43.29 7.44
N PHE A 654 6.88 43.16 6.14
CA PHE A 654 6.59 44.30 5.28
C PHE A 654 5.49 43.95 4.30
N LYS A 655 4.40 44.73 4.29
CA LYS A 655 3.32 44.56 3.33
C LYS A 655 3.66 45.31 2.04
N GLY A 656 4.29 44.61 1.10
CA GLY A 656 4.80 45.19 -0.13
C GLY A 656 3.76 45.34 -1.23
N HIS A 657 2.80 44.42 -1.32
CA HIS A 657 1.73 44.40 -2.32
C HIS A 657 0.38 44.23 -1.64
N ALA A 658 -0.72 44.61 -2.29
CA ALA A 658 -2.07 44.37 -1.78
C ALA A 658 -2.57 42.95 -2.13
N ASN A 659 -2.09 42.40 -3.24
CA ASN A 659 -2.40 41.07 -3.74
C ASN A 659 -1.22 40.10 -3.62
N LYS A 660 -1.48 38.84 -3.98
CA LYS A 660 -0.51 37.74 -4.02
C LYS A 660 0.78 38.11 -4.76
N ILE A 661 1.91 37.85 -4.10
CA ILE A 661 3.24 37.91 -4.70
C ILE A 661 3.48 36.64 -5.50
N ILE A 662 3.76 36.79 -6.80
CA ILE A 662 3.93 35.69 -7.75
C ILE A 662 5.40 35.25 -7.78
N THR A 663 6.32 36.21 -7.83
CA THR A 663 7.76 35.92 -7.87
C THR A 663 8.55 36.86 -6.97
N LEU A 664 9.38 36.29 -6.11
CA LEU A 664 10.55 36.94 -5.55
C LEU A 664 11.80 36.46 -6.28
N TYR A 665 12.74 37.37 -6.59
CA TYR A 665 14.04 37.00 -7.16
C TYR A 665 15.16 37.92 -6.63
N GLN A 666 16.29 37.37 -6.18
CA GLN A 666 17.40 38.16 -5.64
C GLN A 666 18.32 38.67 -6.75
N ASN A 667 18.91 39.85 -6.56
CA ASN A 667 19.95 40.32 -7.47
C ASN A 667 21.29 39.61 -7.14
N PRO A 668 21.90 38.90 -8.11
CA PRO A 668 23.15 38.17 -7.88
C PRO A 668 24.38 39.07 -7.64
N LYS A 669 24.38 40.32 -8.11
CA LYS A 669 25.52 41.26 -7.89
C LYS A 669 25.43 42.03 -6.59
N GLN A 670 24.21 42.35 -6.16
CA GLN A 670 23.93 43.06 -4.93
C GLN A 670 23.02 42.18 -4.10
N THR A 671 23.61 41.32 -3.28
CA THR A 671 22.88 40.36 -2.42
C THR A 671 21.84 41.04 -1.52
N MET A 672 21.99 42.34 -1.29
CA MET A 672 21.07 43.20 -0.54
C MET A 672 19.79 43.55 -1.30
N ASN A 673 19.78 43.53 -2.64
CA ASN A 673 18.63 43.92 -3.43
C ASN A 673 17.84 42.70 -3.92
N PHE A 674 16.51 42.75 -3.86
CA PHE A 674 15.64 41.73 -4.42
C PHE A 674 14.42 42.33 -5.11
N LEU A 675 13.91 41.59 -6.09
CA LEU A 675 12.71 41.88 -6.85
C LEU A 675 11.51 41.26 -6.17
N SER A 676 10.40 41.99 -6.15
CA SER A 676 9.09 41.44 -5.85
C SER A 676 8.10 41.83 -6.94
N VAL A 677 7.33 40.84 -7.39
CA VAL A 677 6.25 41.07 -8.36
C VAL A 677 4.96 40.50 -7.79
N GLY A 678 3.99 41.38 -7.61
CA GLY A 678 2.62 41.05 -7.25
C GLY A 678 1.77 40.72 -8.47
N MET A 679 0.53 40.26 -8.23
CA MET A 679 -0.50 40.16 -9.26
C MET A 679 -1.01 41.53 -9.74
N GLU A 680 -0.55 42.61 -9.12
CA GLU A 680 -0.82 43.98 -9.48
C GLU A 680 0.01 44.45 -10.67
N ASN A 681 -0.35 45.61 -11.19
CA ASN A 681 0.29 46.21 -12.36
C ASN A 681 1.56 46.99 -11.97
N TYR A 682 2.29 46.59 -10.93
CA TYR A 682 3.60 47.16 -10.64
C TYR A 682 4.57 46.13 -10.05
N LEU A 683 5.85 46.38 -10.30
CA LEU A 683 6.99 45.62 -9.83
C LEU A 683 7.77 46.50 -8.85
N LYS A 684 8.20 45.95 -7.72
CA LYS A 684 8.97 46.67 -6.68
C LYS A 684 10.34 46.06 -6.48
N ILE A 685 11.36 46.91 -6.38
CA ILE A 685 12.73 46.54 -6.00
C ILE A 685 12.97 46.97 -4.56
N PHE A 686 13.39 46.02 -3.74
CA PHE A 686 13.72 46.21 -2.33
C PHE A 686 15.21 46.11 -2.10
N ARG A 687 15.70 46.82 -1.08
CA ARG A 687 17.05 46.71 -0.54
C ARG A 687 17.00 46.43 0.96
N LEU A 688 17.81 45.46 1.40
CA LEU A 688 18.10 45.19 2.79
C LEU A 688 19.10 46.23 3.33
N ILE A 689 18.77 46.85 4.46
CA ILE A 689 19.63 47.80 5.15
C ILE A 689 19.86 47.34 6.58
N THR A 690 21.12 47.32 6.99
CA THR A 690 21.55 47.12 8.38
C THR A 690 21.85 48.49 8.99
N GLU A 691 20.97 49.00 9.85
CA GLU A 691 21.26 50.24 10.59
C GLU A 691 22.21 49.92 11.75
N LYS A 692 23.45 50.43 11.68
CA LYS A 692 24.34 50.54 12.84
C LYS A 692 24.16 51.92 13.44
N SER A 693 23.80 52.00 14.71
CA SER A 693 23.67 53.27 15.43
C SER A 693 25.05 53.87 15.77
N SER A 694 25.67 54.56 14.81
CA SER A 694 26.79 55.47 15.08
C SER A 694 26.34 56.91 14.90
N LYS A 695 26.32 57.67 16.00
CA LYS A 695 26.12 59.12 15.99
C LYS A 695 27.45 59.87 15.79
N ASN A 696 27.34 60.94 15.00
CA ASN A 696 28.11 62.21 14.99
C ASN A 696 29.33 62.37 14.05
N GLU A 697 29.45 63.66 13.64
CA GLU A 697 30.45 64.35 12.78
C GLU A 697 30.05 64.38 11.28
N GLU A 698 29.75 65.51 10.61
CA GLU A 698 29.95 66.95 10.83
C GLU A 698 28.84 67.78 10.12
N GLU A 699 28.61 68.99 10.66
CA GLU A 699 27.81 70.08 10.08
C GLU A 699 28.53 70.75 8.89
N GLU A 700 27.80 71.21 7.87
CA GLU A 700 27.83 72.61 7.38
C GLU A 700 26.94 72.84 6.14
N ASN A 701 26.12 73.91 6.22
CA ASN A 701 25.42 74.70 5.17
C ASN A 701 24.20 74.04 4.47
N ASP A 702 22.98 74.61 4.39
CA ASP A 702 22.51 76.00 4.49
C ASP A 702 21.00 76.09 4.80
N LYS A 703 20.57 77.29 5.23
CA LYS A 703 19.34 77.75 5.92
C LYS A 703 17.98 77.59 5.19
N SER A 704 16.87 77.42 5.94
CA SER A 704 15.92 78.49 6.36
C SER A 704 14.50 78.04 6.82
N SER A 705 14.05 78.65 7.95
CA SER A 705 12.68 78.97 8.46
C SER A 705 11.68 77.84 8.74
N THR A 706 10.88 77.76 9.83
CA THR A 706 10.55 78.61 11.01
C THR A 706 9.59 77.76 11.90
N SER A 707 9.81 77.70 13.23
CA SER A 707 8.90 78.10 14.36
C SER A 707 7.63 77.22 14.56
N ASP A 708 7.19 76.72 15.72
CA ASP A 708 7.35 77.07 17.15
C ASP A 708 7.02 75.84 18.06
N GLU A 709 7.68 75.83 19.23
CA GLU A 709 7.31 75.53 20.66
C GLU A 709 6.03 74.69 20.95
N GLU A 710 5.99 73.69 21.84
CA GLU A 710 6.19 73.75 23.32
C GLU A 710 6.60 72.38 23.97
N GLU A 711 7.18 72.51 25.17
CA GLU A 711 7.74 71.52 26.12
C GLU A 711 6.64 70.64 26.78
N ASP A 712 6.86 69.42 27.30
CA ASP A 712 7.49 69.20 28.62
C ASP A 712 7.80 67.70 28.93
N SER A 713 9.09 67.46 29.17
CA SER A 713 9.77 66.83 30.32
C SER A 713 9.29 65.54 31.06
N TYR A 714 10.33 64.74 31.39
CA TYR A 714 10.50 63.71 32.44
C TYR A 714 10.19 62.22 32.15
N ASN A 715 11.24 61.46 31.79
CA ASN A 715 11.94 60.57 32.75
C ASN A 715 13.16 59.92 32.07
N ASP A 716 14.31 60.55 32.27
CA ASP A 716 15.65 60.05 31.91
C ASP A 716 16.22 59.19 33.05
N GLU A 717 15.63 58.02 33.31
CA GLU A 717 16.27 57.01 34.19
C GLU A 717 16.15 55.56 33.67
N GLU A 718 15.37 55.31 32.61
CA GLU A 718 15.36 54.00 31.92
C GLU A 718 16.23 53.93 30.65
N LYS A 719 16.88 55.03 30.26
CA LYS A 719 17.65 55.13 29.00
C LYS A 719 19.08 54.61 29.04
N GLU A 720 19.58 54.14 30.19
CA GLU A 720 20.99 53.69 30.30
C GLU A 720 21.19 52.19 30.52
N LYS A 721 20.13 51.38 30.59
CA LYS A 721 20.23 49.90 30.63
C LYS A 721 19.55 49.15 29.46
N MET A 722 18.96 49.86 28.51
CA MET A 722 18.43 49.33 27.24
C MET A 722 19.27 49.81 26.03
N LYS A 723 20.59 49.67 26.12
CA LYS A 723 21.51 49.78 24.98
C LYS A 723 22.31 48.48 24.84
N LEU A 724 21.60 47.38 24.66
CA LEU A 724 22.16 46.21 23.98
C LEU A 724 21.84 46.36 22.50
N ASN A 725 22.89 46.49 21.70
CA ASN A 725 22.83 46.71 20.25
C ASN A 725 21.95 45.67 19.53
N LYS A 726 20.69 46.01 19.26
CA LYS A 726 19.90 45.35 18.22
C LYS A 726 20.26 46.00 16.88
N ASN A 727 21.11 45.34 16.10
CA ASN A 727 21.21 45.64 14.67
C ASN A 727 19.85 45.27 14.04
N THR A 728 18.97 46.25 13.84
CA THR A 728 17.67 46.02 13.20
C THR A 728 17.84 46.07 11.69
N ILE A 729 17.52 44.97 11.01
CA ILE A 729 17.52 44.88 9.56
C ILE A 729 16.11 45.25 9.07
N ARG A 730 16.03 46.14 8.07
CA ARG A 730 14.74 46.58 7.49
C ARG A 730 14.78 46.46 5.96
N PHE A 731 13.59 46.30 5.38
CA PHE A 731 13.39 46.47 3.94
C PHE A 731 13.21 47.95 3.60
N LYS A 732 13.94 48.43 2.60
CA LYS A 732 13.72 49.74 1.98
C LYS A 732 13.29 49.55 0.53
N GLU A 733 12.16 50.14 0.14
CA GLU A 733 11.78 50.26 -1.26
C GLU A 733 12.76 51.18 -1.98
N VAL A 734 13.42 50.67 -3.02
CA VAL A 734 14.36 51.44 -3.84
C VAL A 734 13.61 52.10 -4.98
N ASP A 735 12.95 51.29 -5.81
CA ASP A 735 12.27 51.73 -7.03
C ASP A 735 11.05 50.85 -7.31
N TYR A 736 10.10 51.39 -8.09
CA TYR A 736 8.96 50.65 -8.62
C TYR A 736 8.78 50.91 -10.13
N TYR A 737 8.23 49.92 -10.84
CA TYR A 737 7.95 49.99 -12.28
C TYR A 737 6.48 49.64 -12.53
N ASN A 738 5.77 50.49 -13.28
CA ASN A 738 4.38 50.24 -13.66
C ASN A 738 4.32 49.32 -14.89
N LEU A 739 3.64 48.20 -14.72
CA LEU A 739 3.46 47.12 -15.69
C LEU A 739 2.25 47.39 -16.59
N THR A 740 2.29 46.88 -17.81
CA THR A 740 1.21 47.06 -18.80
C THR A 740 0.01 46.15 -18.51
N ASP A 741 0.25 44.94 -18.02
CA ASP A 741 -0.76 43.98 -17.57
C ASP A 741 -0.20 43.09 -16.45
N LYS A 742 -1.00 42.11 -16.01
CA LYS A 742 -0.65 41.09 -15.03
C LYS A 742 0.53 40.23 -15.52
N VAL A 743 1.47 40.03 -14.61
CA VAL A 743 2.71 39.27 -14.85
C VAL A 743 2.54 37.83 -14.37
N SER A 744 3.09 36.88 -15.12
CA SER A 744 3.15 35.47 -14.73
C SER A 744 4.50 35.11 -14.12
N CYS A 745 5.59 35.69 -14.62
CA CYS A 745 6.95 35.42 -14.15
C CYS A 745 7.86 36.63 -14.34
N ALA A 746 8.77 36.84 -13.40
CA ALA A 746 9.82 37.84 -13.52
C ALA A 746 11.14 37.31 -12.97
N MET A 747 12.25 37.74 -13.56
CA MET A 747 13.58 37.24 -13.22
C MET A 747 14.67 38.28 -13.48
N TYR A 748 15.72 38.27 -12.64
CA TYR A 748 16.97 38.97 -12.94
C TYR A 748 17.89 38.13 -13.83
N SER A 749 18.63 38.78 -14.71
CA SER A 749 19.76 38.16 -15.38
C SER A 749 20.83 37.70 -14.37
N PRO A 750 21.57 36.61 -14.62
CA PRO A 750 22.67 36.16 -13.76
C PRO A 750 23.76 37.21 -13.49
N ASN A 751 24.00 38.14 -14.44
CA ASN A 751 24.91 39.27 -14.20
C ASN A 751 24.22 40.52 -13.62
N GLY A 752 22.96 40.43 -13.21
CA GLY A 752 22.18 41.51 -12.62
C GLY A 752 21.97 42.75 -13.50
N GLN A 753 22.18 42.65 -14.82
CA GLN A 753 22.06 43.77 -15.78
C GLN A 753 20.65 43.95 -16.34
N TYR A 754 19.93 42.85 -16.54
CA TYR A 754 18.59 42.84 -17.12
C TYR A 754 17.56 42.29 -16.14
N ILE A 755 16.34 42.79 -16.25
CA ILE A 755 15.13 42.23 -15.63
C ILE A 755 14.22 41.79 -16.76
N CYS A 756 13.83 40.53 -16.78
CA CYS A 756 12.89 40.00 -17.76
C CYS A 756 11.54 39.75 -17.10
N ILE A 757 10.46 40.18 -17.76
CA ILE A 757 9.10 40.15 -17.26
C ILE A 757 8.24 39.46 -18.32
N GLY A 758 7.56 38.39 -17.93
CA GLY A 758 6.64 37.64 -18.78
C GLY A 758 5.20 37.97 -18.40
N TYR A 759 4.43 38.46 -19.37
CA TYR A 759 3.05 38.87 -19.18
C TYR A 759 2.05 37.76 -19.49
N LEU A 760 0.84 37.90 -18.94
CA LEU A 760 -0.30 37.08 -19.35
C LEU A 760 -0.76 37.39 -20.79
N ASN A 761 -0.41 38.57 -21.35
CA ASN A 761 -0.66 38.93 -22.75
C ASN A 761 0.37 38.35 -23.73
N ASN A 762 1.07 37.28 -23.34
CA ASN A 762 2.05 36.53 -24.15
C ASN A 762 3.34 37.30 -24.50
N LEU A 763 3.51 38.52 -23.99
CA LEU A 763 4.67 39.38 -24.24
C LEU A 763 5.75 39.16 -23.20
N ILE A 764 7.02 39.33 -23.61
CA ILE A 764 8.15 39.41 -22.69
C ILE A 764 8.77 40.80 -22.83
N GLU A 765 8.91 41.51 -21.71
CA GLU A 765 9.69 42.75 -21.64
C GLU A 765 11.03 42.49 -20.98
N VAL A 766 12.10 43.02 -21.57
CA VAL A 766 13.44 43.04 -21.00
C VAL A 766 13.75 44.49 -20.63
N LEU A 767 14.02 44.74 -19.35
CA LEU A 767 14.37 46.04 -18.79
C LEU A 767 15.84 46.05 -18.36
N TYR A 768 16.48 47.22 -18.33
CA TYR A 768 17.75 47.40 -17.62
C TYR A 768 17.52 47.50 -16.11
N SER A 769 18.30 46.78 -15.30
CA SER A 769 18.21 46.81 -13.84
C SER A 769 18.42 48.20 -13.25
N ASP A 770 19.36 48.96 -13.80
CA ASP A 770 19.87 50.19 -13.17
C ASP A 770 18.95 51.39 -13.43
N THR A 771 18.23 51.37 -14.55
CA THR A 771 17.39 52.50 -14.99
C THR A 771 15.92 52.15 -15.16
N LEU A 772 15.56 50.86 -15.06
CA LEU A 772 14.23 50.32 -15.37
C LEU A 772 13.70 50.71 -16.75
N LYS A 773 14.59 51.15 -17.65
CA LYS A 773 14.21 51.47 -19.03
C LYS A 773 14.05 50.20 -19.83
N LEU A 774 13.04 50.21 -20.70
CA LEU A 774 12.76 49.12 -21.61
C LEU A 774 13.91 48.96 -22.61
N HIS A 775 14.48 47.75 -22.64
CA HIS A 775 15.49 47.34 -23.60
C HIS A 775 14.84 46.69 -24.83
N LEU A 776 14.03 45.64 -24.63
CA LEU A 776 13.42 44.85 -25.70
C LEU A 776 12.01 44.41 -25.35
N THR A 777 11.17 44.23 -26.37
CA THR A 777 9.88 43.53 -26.29
C THR A 777 9.91 42.33 -27.22
N LEU A 778 9.65 41.12 -26.70
CA LEU A 778 9.71 39.87 -27.45
C LEU A 778 8.29 39.38 -27.76
N TYR A 779 8.04 39.05 -29.04
CA TYR A 779 6.75 38.62 -29.57
C TYR A 779 6.87 37.25 -30.25
N GLY A 780 5.97 36.32 -29.95
CA GLY A 780 5.92 35.03 -30.66
C GLY A 780 5.10 33.93 -29.99
N HIS A 781 4.82 34.03 -28.70
CA HIS A 781 3.95 33.09 -27.99
C HIS A 781 2.46 33.33 -28.34
N SER A 782 1.69 32.26 -28.47
CA SER A 782 0.24 32.32 -28.70
C SER A 782 -0.58 32.24 -27.41
N LEU A 783 0.00 31.72 -26.34
CA LEU A 783 -0.57 31.64 -25.00
C LEU A 783 0.35 32.26 -23.95
N PRO A 784 -0.17 32.54 -22.73
CA PRO A 784 0.59 33.16 -21.67
C PRO A 784 1.87 32.37 -21.35
N ILE A 785 2.90 33.14 -21.03
CA ILE A 785 4.21 32.60 -20.65
C ILE A 785 4.09 32.00 -19.27
N THR A 786 4.57 30.77 -19.09
CA THR A 786 4.53 30.06 -17.80
C THR A 786 5.84 30.19 -17.05
N CYS A 787 6.97 30.08 -17.74
CA CYS A 787 8.28 30.26 -17.13
C CYS A 787 9.34 30.74 -18.13
N MET A 788 10.39 31.36 -17.59
CA MET A 788 11.53 31.88 -18.34
C MET A 788 12.81 31.69 -17.54
N ASP A 789 13.94 31.58 -18.25
CA ASP A 789 15.28 31.67 -17.66
C ASP A 789 16.29 32.25 -18.67
N ILE A 790 17.45 32.71 -18.19
CA ILE A 790 18.52 33.35 -18.94
C ILE A 790 19.82 32.57 -18.72
N SER A 791 20.60 32.37 -19.79
CA SER A 791 21.95 31.80 -19.71
C SER A 791 22.88 32.68 -18.86
N LYS A 792 23.87 32.12 -18.16
CA LYS A 792 24.88 32.87 -17.41
C LYS A 792 25.60 33.95 -18.22
N ASP A 793 25.82 33.69 -19.52
CA ASP A 793 26.42 34.64 -20.46
C ASP A 793 25.53 35.83 -20.82
N ASN A 794 24.27 35.86 -20.37
CA ASN A 794 23.22 36.84 -20.73
C ASN A 794 22.90 36.94 -22.23
N LYS A 795 23.34 35.99 -23.06
CA LYS A 795 23.10 36.03 -24.51
C LYS A 795 21.80 35.37 -24.91
N ILE A 796 21.42 34.30 -24.20
CA ILE A 796 20.29 33.46 -24.56
C ILE A 796 19.22 33.56 -23.47
N LEU A 797 17.98 33.80 -23.88
CA LEU A 797 16.80 33.67 -23.01
C LEU A 797 15.96 32.51 -23.51
N ALA A 798 15.54 31.64 -22.60
CA ALA A 798 14.58 30.59 -22.89
C ALA A 798 13.25 30.94 -22.25
N SER A 799 12.18 30.82 -23.02
CA SER A 799 10.82 31.03 -22.54
C SER A 799 9.92 29.87 -22.93
N SER A 800 8.96 29.56 -22.07
CA SER A 800 7.91 28.62 -22.38
C SER A 800 6.54 29.17 -22.03
N SER A 801 5.56 28.57 -22.66
CA SER A 801 4.15 28.95 -22.60
C SER A 801 3.31 27.69 -22.53
N SER A 802 2.03 27.87 -22.25
CA SER A 802 1.07 26.75 -22.35
C SER A 802 0.86 26.24 -23.77
N ASP A 803 1.48 26.85 -24.80
CA ASP A 803 1.47 26.35 -26.18
C ASP A 803 2.26 25.06 -26.41
N LYS A 804 2.94 24.53 -25.37
CA LYS A 804 3.82 23.33 -25.46
C LYS A 804 5.06 23.52 -26.34
N PHE A 805 5.46 24.77 -26.54
CA PHE A 805 6.71 25.13 -27.21
C PHE A 805 7.69 25.79 -26.25
N LEU A 806 8.97 25.50 -26.47
CA LEU A 806 10.10 26.20 -25.88
C LEU A 806 10.70 27.12 -26.94
N PHE A 807 10.74 28.42 -26.63
CA PHE A 807 11.39 29.42 -27.47
C PHE A 807 12.75 29.77 -26.90
N ILE A 808 13.74 29.88 -27.79
CA ILE A 808 15.07 30.35 -27.46
C ILE A 808 15.30 31.67 -28.20
N TRP A 809 15.57 32.72 -27.44
CA TRP A 809 15.76 34.08 -27.89
C TRP A 809 17.21 34.49 -27.79
N ASN A 810 17.64 35.34 -28.70
CA ASN A 810 18.86 36.10 -28.53
C ASN A 810 18.55 37.43 -27.83
N LEU A 811 19.13 37.65 -26.66
CA LEU A 811 18.93 38.87 -25.87
C LEU A 811 19.62 40.10 -26.47
N GLU A 812 20.62 39.95 -27.33
CA GLU A 812 21.30 41.11 -27.95
C GLU A 812 20.41 41.87 -28.94
N TYR A 813 19.55 41.15 -29.66
CA TYR A 813 18.73 41.70 -30.74
C TYR A 813 17.22 41.45 -30.58
N GLY A 814 16.83 40.61 -29.62
CA GLY A 814 15.43 40.21 -29.42
C GLY A 814 14.87 39.25 -30.48
N SER A 815 15.72 38.63 -31.28
CA SER A 815 15.30 37.67 -32.32
C SER A 815 15.08 36.27 -31.76
N ILE A 816 14.10 35.54 -32.31
CA ILE A 816 13.93 34.10 -32.05
C ILE A 816 15.05 33.32 -32.76
N ASN A 817 15.87 32.59 -32.01
CA ASN A 817 16.83 31.65 -32.58
C ASN A 817 16.13 30.38 -33.08
N LYS A 818 15.34 29.75 -32.20
CA LYS A 818 14.60 28.53 -32.54
C LYS A 818 13.34 28.37 -31.70
N ARG A 819 12.30 27.79 -32.33
CA ARG A 819 11.11 27.24 -31.69
C ARG A 819 11.26 25.72 -31.61
N LEU A 820 11.21 25.17 -30.40
CA LEU A 820 11.34 23.75 -30.10
C LEU A 820 10.00 23.18 -29.65
N HIS A 821 9.59 22.08 -30.27
CA HIS A 821 8.43 21.31 -29.85
C HIS A 821 8.88 20.27 -28.82
N ILE A 822 8.22 20.24 -27.66
CA ILE A 822 8.72 19.52 -26.49
C ILE A 822 8.22 18.07 -26.46
N ASN A 823 7.18 17.69 -27.22
CA ASN A 823 6.52 16.37 -27.14
C ASN A 823 6.07 16.01 -25.69
N CYS A 824 5.62 16.99 -24.92
CA CYS A 824 5.00 16.85 -23.59
C CYS A 824 3.86 17.87 -23.46
N ASP A 825 3.15 17.86 -22.35
CA ASP A 825 2.22 18.92 -21.96
C ASP A 825 2.95 20.22 -21.52
N VAL A 826 2.31 21.07 -20.74
CA VAL A 826 2.79 22.42 -20.43
C VAL A 826 4.05 22.39 -19.54
N LEU A 827 5.04 23.22 -19.86
CA LEU A 827 6.21 23.39 -19.00
C LEU A 827 5.87 24.26 -17.79
N THR A 828 6.18 23.75 -16.60
CA THR A 828 5.97 24.44 -15.33
C THR A 828 7.19 25.28 -14.95
N LYS A 829 8.41 24.78 -15.20
CA LYS A 829 9.65 25.51 -14.92
C LYS A 829 10.77 25.14 -15.89
N ILE A 830 11.66 26.11 -16.11
CA ILE A 830 12.88 25.99 -16.92
C ILE A 830 14.04 26.53 -16.09
N LYS A 831 15.21 25.88 -16.15
CA LYS A 831 16.47 26.51 -15.75
C LYS A 831 17.65 26.20 -16.68
N PHE A 832 18.56 27.15 -16.83
CA PHE A 832 19.87 26.98 -17.43
C PHE A 832 20.89 26.45 -16.41
N PHE A 833 21.83 25.66 -16.90
CA PHE A 833 23.06 25.35 -16.19
C PHE A 833 24.00 26.56 -16.12
N ASN A 834 24.87 26.58 -15.13
CA ASN A 834 25.76 27.71 -14.86
C ASN A 834 27.07 27.62 -15.65
N GLU A 835 27.66 26.44 -15.80
CA GLU A 835 28.91 26.24 -16.53
C GLU A 835 28.65 26.01 -18.03
N THR A 836 27.54 25.36 -18.34
CA THR A 836 27.19 24.96 -19.71
C THR A 836 25.95 25.69 -20.21
N ASN A 837 25.89 25.96 -21.52
CA ASN A 837 24.67 26.46 -22.17
C ASN A 837 23.62 25.34 -22.39
N HIS A 838 23.49 24.46 -21.41
CA HIS A 838 22.47 23.42 -21.37
C HIS A 838 21.27 23.91 -20.55
N LEU A 839 20.10 23.36 -20.86
CA LEU A 839 18.84 23.79 -20.29
C LEU A 839 18.02 22.59 -19.81
N ILE A 840 17.49 22.67 -18.59
CA ILE A 840 16.53 21.72 -18.04
C ILE A 840 15.14 22.32 -18.16
N SER A 841 14.20 21.50 -18.63
CA SER A 841 12.78 21.82 -18.67
C SER A 841 11.98 20.78 -17.90
N ILE A 842 10.99 21.24 -17.16
CA ILE A 842 10.06 20.41 -16.39
C ILE A 842 8.65 20.56 -16.96
N SER A 843 7.95 19.45 -17.16
CA SER A 843 6.56 19.40 -17.64
C SER A 843 5.55 19.00 -16.58
N SER A 844 4.28 19.37 -16.80
CA SER A 844 3.14 18.93 -16.02
C SER A 844 2.88 17.42 -16.08
N ASP A 845 3.33 16.75 -17.14
CA ASP A 845 3.18 15.29 -17.33
C ASP A 845 4.18 14.46 -16.52
N GLY A 846 5.12 15.09 -15.82
CA GLY A 846 6.17 14.40 -15.06
C GLY A 846 7.46 14.13 -15.85
N TYR A 847 7.60 14.65 -17.07
CA TYR A 847 8.85 14.55 -17.82
C TYR A 847 9.79 15.69 -17.45
N ILE A 848 11.07 15.34 -17.29
CA ILE A 848 12.19 16.27 -17.20
C ILE A 848 12.99 16.11 -18.50
N LYS A 849 13.21 17.18 -19.24
CA LYS A 849 13.96 17.14 -20.50
C LYS A 849 15.15 18.09 -20.46
N MET A 850 16.27 17.58 -20.95
CA MET A 850 17.55 18.26 -21.05
C MET A 850 17.77 18.70 -22.49
N TRP A 851 18.18 19.95 -22.72
CA TRP A 851 18.32 20.56 -24.04
C TRP A 851 19.70 21.20 -24.20
N ASP A 852 20.29 21.07 -25.39
CA ASP A 852 21.43 21.92 -25.78
C ASP A 852 20.87 23.20 -26.43
N ALA A 853 21.10 24.36 -25.80
CA ALA A 853 20.58 25.63 -26.28
C ALA A 853 21.32 26.19 -27.52
N ILE A 854 22.48 25.64 -27.87
CA ILE A 854 23.25 26.04 -29.06
C ILE A 854 22.87 25.15 -30.24
N LYS A 855 22.82 23.83 -30.02
CA LYS A 855 22.46 22.86 -31.08
C LYS A 855 20.96 22.69 -31.25
N PHE A 856 20.16 23.15 -30.29
CA PHE A 856 18.70 23.04 -30.28
C PHE A 856 18.20 21.59 -30.32
N GLN A 857 18.90 20.67 -29.65
CA GLN A 857 18.55 19.25 -29.60
C GLN A 857 18.22 18.84 -28.17
N CYS A 858 17.24 17.93 -28.04
CA CYS A 858 16.99 17.23 -26.78
C CYS A 858 18.13 16.25 -26.55
N ILE A 859 18.78 16.36 -25.38
CA ILE A 859 19.91 15.51 -24.96
C ILE A 859 19.39 14.25 -24.31
N CYS A 860 18.50 14.40 -23.33
CA CYS A 860 17.99 13.32 -22.51
C CYS A 860 16.55 13.62 -22.13
N THR A 861 15.70 12.60 -22.21
CA THR A 861 14.37 12.61 -21.60
C THR A 861 14.42 11.74 -20.35
N ILE A 862 13.99 12.29 -19.23
CA ILE A 862 13.98 11.61 -17.93
C ILE A 862 12.52 11.47 -17.51
N ASP A 863 12.05 10.23 -17.32
CA ASP A 863 10.74 9.95 -16.76
C ASP A 863 10.76 10.19 -15.24
N GLY A 864 10.37 11.39 -14.82
CA GLY A 864 10.09 11.72 -13.44
C GLY A 864 8.63 11.47 -13.07
N LYS A 865 8.12 10.25 -13.33
CA LYS A 865 6.70 9.92 -13.05
C LYS A 865 6.41 9.87 -11.55
N PHE A 866 6.19 11.04 -10.97
CA PHE A 866 5.63 11.23 -9.64
C PHE A 866 4.61 12.40 -9.61
N GLY A 867 3.80 12.45 -10.67
CA GLY A 867 2.74 13.43 -10.88
C GLY A 867 3.24 14.73 -11.49
N ILE A 868 2.43 15.79 -11.33
CA ILE A 868 2.73 17.12 -11.88
C ILE A 868 3.95 17.70 -11.17
N LEU A 869 5.01 17.97 -11.93
CA LEU A 869 6.22 18.60 -11.41
C LEU A 869 6.03 20.11 -11.34
N THR A 870 6.35 20.69 -10.20
CA THR A 870 6.00 22.09 -9.87
C THR A 870 7.18 23.03 -9.92
N SER A 871 8.36 22.60 -9.45
CA SER A 871 9.53 23.46 -9.33
C SER A 871 10.85 22.72 -9.56
N LEU A 872 11.86 23.47 -9.97
CA LEU A 872 13.21 23.02 -10.31
C LEU A 872 14.24 24.00 -9.73
N THR A 873 15.34 23.47 -9.20
CA THR A 873 16.55 24.21 -8.85
C THR A 873 17.80 23.43 -9.23
N ILE A 874 18.83 24.13 -9.70
CA ILE A 874 20.13 23.56 -10.07
C ILE A 874 21.17 24.10 -9.07
N SER A 875 22.17 23.31 -8.72
CA SER A 875 23.30 23.76 -7.92
C SER A 875 24.17 24.77 -8.68
N LEU A 876 24.88 25.64 -7.97
CA LEU A 876 25.77 26.61 -8.63
C LEU A 876 26.91 25.95 -9.43
N ASP A 877 27.35 24.77 -8.98
CA ASP A 877 28.44 23.98 -9.58
C ASP A 877 27.92 22.99 -10.64
N ASP A 878 26.62 22.99 -10.95
CA ASP A 878 25.96 22.05 -11.87
C ASP A 878 26.08 20.55 -11.50
N ASN A 879 26.68 20.20 -10.36
CA ASN A 879 26.87 18.81 -9.95
C ASN A 879 25.56 18.03 -9.75
N PHE A 880 24.49 18.71 -9.35
CA PHE A 880 23.19 18.08 -9.17
C PHE A 880 22.06 19.09 -9.37
N PHE A 881 20.86 18.59 -9.66
CA PHE A 881 19.65 19.38 -9.68
C PHE A 881 18.54 18.71 -8.86
N ILE A 882 17.58 19.51 -8.42
CA ILE A 882 16.47 19.10 -7.58
C ILE A 882 15.16 19.51 -8.24
N ALA A 883 14.17 18.63 -8.13
CA ALA A 883 12.82 18.88 -8.60
C ALA A 883 11.79 18.42 -7.58
N SER A 884 10.67 19.15 -7.53
CA SER A 884 9.50 18.81 -6.71
C SER A 884 8.32 18.38 -7.56
N GLY A 885 7.47 17.54 -6.96
CA GLY A 885 6.22 17.10 -7.57
C GLY A 885 5.01 17.13 -6.65
N SER A 886 3.86 16.92 -7.27
CA SER A 886 2.55 16.83 -6.61
C SER A 886 2.42 15.66 -5.64
N HIS A 887 3.20 14.59 -5.81
CA HIS A 887 3.27 13.48 -4.84
C HIS A 887 4.05 13.81 -3.58
N LYS A 888 4.40 15.09 -3.37
CA LYS A 888 5.05 15.63 -2.17
C LYS A 888 6.50 15.17 -2.01
N SER A 889 7.03 14.45 -3.00
CA SER A 889 8.44 14.09 -3.11
C SER A 889 9.26 15.24 -3.65
N ILE A 890 10.48 15.29 -3.12
CA ILE A 890 11.60 16.07 -3.63
C ILE A 890 12.64 15.04 -4.07
N ARG A 891 13.14 15.17 -5.29
CA ARG A 891 14.13 14.26 -5.87
C ARG A 891 15.40 15.00 -6.23
N CYS A 892 16.54 14.35 -6.03
CA CYS A 892 17.86 14.84 -6.38
C CYS A 892 18.43 14.00 -7.52
N TRP A 893 18.97 14.66 -8.55
CA TRP A 893 19.67 14.04 -9.65
C TRP A 893 21.10 14.54 -9.69
N LYS A 894 22.05 13.63 -9.67
CA LYS A 894 23.48 13.93 -9.64
C LYS A 894 24.11 13.62 -10.99
N ARG A 895 25.12 14.39 -11.36
CA ARG A 895 25.94 14.12 -12.54
C ARG A 895 26.69 12.81 -12.36
N GLY A 896 26.44 11.85 -13.24
CA GLY A 896 27.13 10.56 -13.32
C GLY A 896 28.37 10.63 -14.20
N ASP A 897 29.21 9.60 -14.11
CA ASP A 897 30.45 9.48 -14.90
C ASP A 897 30.17 9.03 -16.35
N ASP A 898 28.96 8.52 -16.60
CA ASP A 898 28.53 8.05 -17.91
C ASP A 898 28.27 9.20 -18.89
N LEU A 899 28.88 9.09 -20.06
CA LEU A 899 28.72 10.04 -21.15
C LEU A 899 27.59 9.58 -22.10
N ILE A 900 26.67 10.48 -22.40
CA ILE A 900 25.57 10.25 -23.35
C ILE A 900 26.02 10.63 -24.76
N PHE A 901 25.79 9.70 -25.70
CA PHE A 901 25.84 9.94 -27.14
C PHE A 901 24.41 10.05 -27.69
N LEU A 902 24.11 11.14 -28.41
CA LEU A 902 22.74 11.46 -28.86
C LEU A 902 22.13 10.44 -29.84
N GLU A 903 22.96 9.77 -30.64
CA GLU A 903 22.49 8.78 -31.61
C GLU A 903 22.03 7.51 -30.88
N GLU A 904 22.82 7.05 -29.91
CA GLU A 904 22.52 5.87 -29.11
C GLU A 904 21.25 6.06 -28.27
N GLU A 905 21.03 7.24 -27.67
CA GLU A 905 19.83 7.49 -26.88
C GLU A 905 18.56 7.58 -27.75
N ARG A 906 18.66 8.11 -28.98
CA ARG A 906 17.54 8.10 -29.93
C ARG A 906 17.17 6.69 -30.37
N GLU A 907 18.16 5.85 -30.65
CA GLU A 907 17.92 4.43 -30.99
C GLU A 907 17.28 3.70 -29.81
N LYS A 908 17.73 3.96 -28.58
CA LYS A 908 17.12 3.41 -27.36
C LYS A 908 15.67 3.87 -27.18
N GLU A 909 15.38 5.16 -27.32
CA GLU A 909 14.02 5.70 -27.21
C GLU A 909 13.09 5.10 -28.26
N LEU A 910 13.54 5.02 -29.51
CA LEU A 910 12.78 4.43 -30.62
C LEU A 910 12.48 2.95 -30.37
N ASN A 911 13.49 2.18 -29.93
CA ASN A 911 13.31 0.77 -29.59
C ASN A 911 12.31 0.59 -28.45
N LEU A 912 12.37 1.45 -27.42
CA LEU A 912 11.41 1.43 -26.30
C LEU A 912 9.98 1.74 -26.73
N GLU A 913 9.78 2.61 -27.72
CA GLU A 913 8.46 2.89 -28.29
C GLU A 913 7.95 1.71 -29.10
N ILE A 914 8.79 1.12 -29.95
CA ILE A 914 8.46 -0.10 -30.71
C ILE A 914 8.09 -1.25 -29.75
N GLU A 915 8.83 -1.43 -28.65
CA GLU A 915 8.55 -2.43 -27.62
C GLU A 915 7.22 -2.19 -26.90
N LYS A 916 6.88 -0.94 -26.56
CA LYS A 916 5.57 -0.60 -25.97
C LYS A 916 4.43 -0.85 -26.94
N GLU A 917 4.64 -0.61 -28.23
CA GLU A 917 3.65 -0.90 -29.25
C GLU A 917 3.48 -2.42 -29.44
N ALA A 918 4.57 -3.19 -29.41
CA ALA A 918 4.53 -4.65 -29.47
C ALA A 918 3.75 -5.25 -28.29
N THR A 919 4.02 -4.82 -27.05
CA THR A 919 3.28 -5.29 -25.86
C THR A 919 1.79 -4.95 -25.88
N ARG A 920 1.40 -3.81 -26.46
CA ARG A 920 -0.02 -3.44 -26.66
C ARG A 920 -0.68 -4.30 -27.73
N ASN A 921 0.03 -4.57 -28.82
CA ASN A 921 -0.52 -5.32 -29.95
C ASN A 921 -0.68 -6.83 -29.63
N ASP A 922 0.24 -7.42 -28.86
CA ASP A 922 0.15 -8.81 -28.39
C ASP A 922 -1.09 -9.09 -27.51
N LEU A 923 -1.63 -8.06 -26.83
CA LEU A 923 -2.91 -8.16 -26.12
C LEU A 923 -4.13 -8.19 -27.05
N SER A 924 -4.02 -7.64 -28.26
CA SER A 924 -5.16 -7.40 -29.16
C SER A 924 -5.43 -8.54 -30.14
N TYR A 925 -4.40 -9.30 -30.56
CA TYR A 925 -4.57 -10.43 -31.48
C TYR A 925 -3.53 -11.54 -31.26
N PRO A 926 -3.72 -12.45 -30.28
CA PRO A 926 -2.98 -13.69 -30.26
C PRO A 926 -3.51 -14.60 -31.36
N SER A 927 -2.59 -15.24 -32.10
CA SER A 927 -2.93 -16.33 -33.00
C SER A 927 -3.73 -17.41 -32.23
N SER A 928 -4.77 -17.98 -32.84
CA SER A 928 -5.75 -18.84 -32.16
C SER A 928 -5.17 -20.11 -31.50
N ILE A 929 -3.93 -20.48 -31.83
CA ILE A 929 -3.22 -21.66 -31.30
C ILE A 929 -2.54 -21.35 -29.95
N GLU A 930 -2.12 -20.11 -29.73
CA GLU A 930 -1.42 -19.67 -28.51
C GLU A 930 -2.37 -19.39 -27.34
N LYS A 931 -3.65 -19.12 -27.62
CA LYS A 931 -4.65 -18.81 -26.58
C LYS A 931 -4.74 -19.89 -25.50
N ASN A 932 -4.84 -21.17 -25.86
CA ASN A 932 -5.06 -22.22 -24.85
C ASN A 932 -3.83 -22.54 -23.98
N VAL A 933 -2.60 -22.26 -24.45
CA VAL A 933 -1.37 -22.50 -23.68
C VAL A 933 -1.03 -21.29 -22.79
N ILE A 934 -1.39 -20.08 -23.23
CA ILE A 934 -1.15 -18.83 -22.49
C ILE A 934 -2.22 -18.59 -21.43
N LEU A 935 -3.49 -18.93 -21.69
CA LEU A 935 -4.61 -18.65 -20.77
C LEU A 935 -4.48 -19.31 -19.40
N ASN A 936 -3.77 -20.45 -19.28
CA ASN A 936 -3.59 -21.14 -18.00
C ASN A 936 -2.27 -20.79 -17.27
N LYS A 937 -1.39 -19.96 -17.85
CA LYS A 937 -0.09 -19.63 -17.24
C LYS A 937 -0.14 -18.28 -16.53
N ALA A 938 0.46 -18.26 -15.33
CA ALA A 938 0.42 -17.14 -14.40
C ALA A 938 1.35 -15.96 -14.75
N THR A 939 2.30 -16.12 -15.68
CA THR A 939 3.30 -15.09 -15.96
C THR A 939 3.09 -14.44 -17.33
N VAL A 940 3.34 -13.13 -17.42
CA VAL A 940 3.24 -12.34 -18.66
C VAL A 940 4.64 -12.16 -19.21
N LYS A 941 4.82 -12.32 -20.54
CA LYS A 941 6.11 -12.12 -21.22
C LYS A 941 6.72 -10.76 -20.83
N THR A 942 7.83 -10.79 -20.13
CA THR A 942 8.58 -9.58 -19.75
C THR A 942 9.55 -9.13 -20.84
N ILE A 943 9.87 -7.82 -20.85
CA ILE A 943 10.89 -7.25 -21.75
C ILE A 943 12.25 -7.91 -21.49
N GLU A 944 12.58 -8.16 -20.22
CA GLU A 944 13.81 -8.88 -19.85
C GLU A 944 13.82 -10.31 -20.43
N ALA A 945 12.68 -11.01 -20.44
CA ALA A 945 12.56 -12.33 -21.08
C ALA A 945 12.80 -12.27 -22.60
N ILE A 946 12.25 -11.27 -23.29
CA ILE A 946 12.42 -11.13 -24.74
C ILE A 946 13.90 -10.90 -25.07
N LYS A 947 14.54 -9.94 -24.41
CA LYS A 947 15.97 -9.64 -24.62
C LYS A 947 16.89 -10.81 -24.29
N SER A 948 16.59 -11.53 -23.20
CA SER A 948 17.37 -12.73 -22.86
C SER A 948 17.11 -13.87 -23.83
N SER A 949 15.92 -13.97 -24.41
CA SER A 949 15.64 -14.94 -25.47
C SER A 949 16.35 -14.62 -26.79
N GLU A 950 16.45 -13.35 -27.17
CA GLU A 950 17.25 -12.92 -28.33
C GLU A 950 18.73 -13.24 -28.13
N LYS A 951 19.28 -12.92 -26.96
CA LYS A 951 20.65 -13.32 -26.60
C LYS A 951 20.84 -14.84 -26.63
N LEU A 952 19.86 -15.61 -26.17
CA LEU A 952 19.93 -17.07 -26.23
C LEU A 952 19.98 -17.56 -27.68
N ILE A 953 19.20 -16.94 -28.58
CA ILE A 953 19.21 -17.26 -30.01
C ILE A 953 20.59 -16.97 -30.61
N GLU A 954 21.17 -15.79 -30.32
CA GLU A 954 22.53 -15.43 -30.76
C GLU A 954 23.56 -16.47 -30.28
N TYR A 955 23.49 -16.91 -29.02
CA TYR A 955 24.38 -17.94 -28.50
C TYR A 955 24.16 -19.30 -29.18
N LEU A 956 22.92 -19.69 -29.48
CA LEU A 956 22.64 -20.95 -30.19
C LEU A 956 23.19 -20.94 -31.62
N ASP A 957 23.11 -19.81 -32.32
CA ASP A 957 23.68 -19.66 -33.66
C ASP A 957 25.22 -19.75 -33.63
N ILE A 958 25.87 -19.07 -32.66
CA ILE A 958 27.34 -19.17 -32.48
C ILE A 958 27.77 -20.62 -32.26
N ILE A 959 26.97 -21.39 -31.51
CA ILE A 959 27.28 -22.78 -31.18
C ILE A 959 27.07 -23.71 -32.37
N GLU A 960 26.05 -23.47 -33.18
CA GLU A 960 25.84 -24.23 -34.42
C GLU A 960 27.02 -24.02 -35.38
N GLU A 961 27.51 -22.79 -35.50
CA GLU A 961 28.71 -22.49 -36.28
C GLU A 961 29.94 -23.23 -35.73
N GLU A 962 30.12 -23.34 -34.41
CA GLU A 962 31.24 -24.10 -33.84
C GLU A 962 31.07 -25.62 -34.01
N ILE A 963 29.87 -26.17 -33.83
CA ILE A 963 29.59 -27.60 -34.03
C ILE A 963 29.83 -27.98 -35.49
N THR A 964 29.39 -27.17 -36.46
CA THR A 964 29.64 -27.44 -37.88
C THR A 964 31.13 -27.37 -38.22
N LEU A 965 31.89 -26.45 -37.63
CA LEU A 965 33.35 -26.42 -37.75
C LEU A 965 34.02 -27.66 -37.12
N LEU A 966 33.54 -28.13 -35.99
CA LEU A 966 34.04 -29.36 -35.36
C LEU A 966 33.69 -30.61 -36.17
N GLU A 967 32.48 -30.72 -36.71
CA GLU A 967 32.05 -31.84 -37.55
C GLU A 967 32.84 -31.93 -38.85
N THR A 968 33.05 -30.80 -39.52
CA THR A 968 33.88 -30.74 -40.74
C THR A 968 35.32 -31.13 -40.43
N TYR A 969 35.87 -30.67 -39.29
CA TYR A 969 37.18 -31.08 -38.81
C TYR A 969 37.26 -32.61 -38.59
N TYR A 970 36.29 -33.21 -37.88
CA TYR A 970 36.31 -34.65 -37.62
C TYR A 970 36.12 -35.49 -38.89
N LYS A 971 35.27 -35.05 -39.83
CA LYS A 971 35.12 -35.71 -41.15
C LYS A 971 36.45 -35.71 -41.91
N ASN A 972 37.12 -34.56 -41.97
CA ASN A 972 38.43 -34.45 -42.62
C ASN A 972 39.49 -35.32 -41.93
N LEU A 973 39.42 -35.44 -40.59
CA LEU A 973 40.31 -36.28 -39.82
C LEU A 973 40.08 -37.77 -40.09
N THR A 974 38.81 -38.22 -40.18
CA THR A 974 38.48 -39.61 -40.53
C THR A 974 38.91 -39.95 -41.95
N GLU A 975 38.66 -39.08 -42.92
CA GLU A 975 39.09 -39.28 -44.31
C GLU A 975 40.62 -39.35 -44.41
N TYR A 976 41.32 -38.47 -43.69
CA TYR A 976 42.77 -38.52 -43.58
C TYR A 976 43.28 -39.84 -42.97
N GLN A 977 42.63 -40.33 -41.91
CA GLN A 977 42.99 -41.62 -41.28
C GLN A 977 42.73 -42.81 -42.20
N GLU A 978 41.61 -42.82 -42.93
CA GLU A 978 41.30 -43.89 -43.90
C GLU A 978 42.26 -43.88 -45.07
N ALA A 979 42.56 -42.71 -45.63
CA ALA A 979 43.50 -42.58 -46.74
C ALA A 979 44.95 -42.89 -46.30
N LYS A 980 45.30 -42.62 -45.03
CA LYS A 980 46.55 -43.06 -44.41
C LYS A 980 46.58 -44.58 -44.21
N ALA A 981 45.47 -45.19 -43.77
CA ALA A 981 45.36 -46.64 -43.62
C ALA A 981 45.42 -47.39 -44.97
N LYS A 982 44.95 -46.75 -46.05
CA LYS A 982 45.03 -47.25 -47.44
C LYS A 982 46.37 -46.95 -48.14
N ASN A 983 47.32 -46.27 -47.46
CA ASN A 983 48.60 -45.79 -48.03
C ASN A 983 48.45 -44.92 -49.30
N GLU A 984 47.32 -44.22 -49.46
CA GLU A 984 47.03 -43.38 -50.64
C GLU A 984 47.62 -41.96 -50.51
N LEU A 985 48.10 -41.59 -49.31
CA LEU A 985 48.64 -40.26 -49.01
C LEU A 985 50.17 -40.25 -48.88
N PRO A 986 50.88 -39.30 -49.50
CA PRO A 986 52.29 -39.05 -49.24
C PRO A 986 52.57 -38.61 -47.79
N ASP A 987 53.71 -39.02 -47.22
CA ASP A 987 54.11 -38.78 -45.82
C ASP A 987 54.21 -37.29 -45.40
N PHE A 988 54.22 -36.35 -46.35
CA PHE A 988 54.30 -34.90 -46.06
C PHE A 988 52.94 -34.24 -45.79
N VAL A 989 51.82 -34.93 -46.04
CA VAL A 989 50.49 -34.39 -45.78
C VAL A 989 50.26 -34.35 -44.27
N GLN A 990 50.11 -33.14 -43.72
CA GLN A 990 49.86 -32.95 -42.30
C GLN A 990 48.40 -33.24 -41.96
N PRO A 991 48.12 -33.76 -40.74
CA PRO A 991 46.74 -33.93 -40.28
C PRO A 991 46.04 -32.56 -40.24
N PRO A 992 44.71 -32.53 -40.46
CA PRO A 992 43.93 -31.30 -40.32
C PRO A 992 44.16 -30.69 -38.93
N THR A 993 44.22 -29.37 -38.85
CA THR A 993 44.41 -28.63 -37.59
C THR A 993 43.08 -28.36 -36.92
N LYS A 994 42.99 -28.59 -35.60
CA LYS A 994 41.78 -28.31 -34.83
C LYS A 994 41.47 -26.80 -34.88
N PRO A 995 40.23 -26.39 -35.18
CA PRO A 995 39.85 -24.98 -35.14
C PRO A 995 40.04 -24.43 -33.72
N THR A 996 40.51 -23.18 -33.63
CA THR A 996 40.54 -22.45 -32.35
C THR A 996 39.12 -22.08 -31.96
N SER A 997 38.74 -22.35 -30.72
CA SER A 997 37.43 -21.94 -30.17
C SER A 997 37.29 -20.42 -30.26
N ARG A 998 36.06 -19.95 -30.53
CA ARG A 998 35.78 -18.52 -30.49
C ARG A 998 36.02 -17.98 -29.09
N PRO A 999 36.55 -16.75 -28.95
CA PRO A 999 36.79 -16.14 -27.64
C PRO A 999 35.50 -16.00 -26.81
N GLU A 1000 34.35 -15.91 -27.48
CA GLU A 1000 33.01 -15.80 -26.88
C GLU A 1000 32.59 -17.03 -26.05
N LEU A 1001 33.10 -18.23 -26.37
CA LEU A 1001 32.81 -19.45 -25.61
C LEU A 1001 33.69 -19.65 -24.37
N LEU A 1002 34.61 -18.72 -24.08
CA LEU A 1002 35.49 -18.78 -22.90
C LEU A 1002 36.26 -20.12 -22.78
N ASN A 1003 36.63 -20.73 -23.91
CA ASN A 1003 37.28 -22.06 -24.01
C ASN A 1003 36.50 -23.22 -23.35
N GLN A 1004 35.19 -23.09 -23.16
CA GLN A 1004 34.34 -24.16 -22.65
C GLN A 1004 33.79 -25.02 -23.80
N ASN A 1005 33.36 -26.25 -23.49
CA ASN A 1005 32.63 -27.07 -24.47
C ASN A 1005 31.30 -26.40 -24.84
N PRO A 1006 30.87 -26.42 -26.11
CA PRO A 1006 29.65 -25.72 -26.55
C PRO A 1006 28.40 -26.13 -25.75
N TYR A 1007 28.25 -27.42 -25.44
CA TYR A 1007 27.11 -27.93 -24.66
C TYR A 1007 27.13 -27.50 -23.20
N GLU A 1008 28.32 -27.42 -22.58
CA GLU A 1008 28.48 -26.97 -21.19
C GLU A 1008 28.21 -25.46 -21.09
N PHE A 1009 28.64 -24.70 -22.10
CA PHE A 1009 28.40 -23.27 -22.20
C PHE A 1009 26.91 -22.93 -22.24
N ILE A 1010 26.09 -23.67 -23.01
CA ILE A 1010 24.62 -23.48 -23.04
C ILE A 1010 24.02 -23.72 -21.67
N VAL A 1011 24.38 -24.82 -21.02
CA VAL A 1011 23.84 -25.17 -19.69
C VAL A 1011 24.22 -24.09 -18.69
N LYS A 1012 25.46 -23.58 -18.74
CA LYS A 1012 25.91 -22.49 -17.88
C LYS A 1012 25.16 -21.18 -18.14
N ILE A 1013 24.91 -20.82 -19.40
CA ILE A 1013 24.06 -19.67 -19.74
C ILE A 1013 22.66 -19.87 -19.17
N MET A 1014 22.08 -21.06 -19.35
CA MET A 1014 20.76 -21.38 -18.83
C MET A 1014 20.71 -21.31 -17.30
N CYS A 1015 21.69 -21.85 -16.59
CA CYS A 1015 21.75 -21.76 -15.12
C CYS A 1015 21.89 -20.32 -14.61
N ASN A 1016 22.48 -19.41 -15.40
CA ASN A 1016 22.57 -17.99 -15.05
C ASN A 1016 21.24 -17.24 -15.25
N ILE A 1017 20.31 -17.80 -16.04
CA ILE A 1017 18.97 -17.23 -16.20
C ILE A 1017 18.18 -17.47 -14.92
N LYS A 1018 17.54 -16.41 -14.42
CA LYS A 1018 16.69 -16.50 -13.23
C LYS A 1018 15.47 -17.40 -13.50
N ASN A 1019 15.09 -18.20 -12.49
CA ASN A 1019 14.01 -19.19 -12.61
C ASN A 1019 12.64 -18.59 -12.94
N ASN A 1020 12.36 -17.35 -12.51
CA ASN A 1020 11.14 -16.62 -12.84
C ASN A 1020 10.99 -16.35 -14.35
N ILE A 1021 12.08 -15.97 -15.00
CA ILE A 1021 12.14 -15.56 -16.40
C ILE A 1021 12.32 -16.78 -17.33
N LEU A 1022 12.93 -17.87 -16.84
CA LEU A 1022 13.22 -19.07 -17.64
C LEU A 1022 12.02 -19.60 -18.44
N ASN A 1023 10.86 -19.71 -17.79
CA ASN A 1023 9.66 -20.22 -18.46
C ASN A 1023 9.17 -19.29 -19.57
N GLU A 1024 9.33 -17.98 -19.41
CA GLU A 1024 8.93 -16.99 -20.41
C GLU A 1024 9.88 -17.02 -21.61
N ILE A 1025 11.19 -17.12 -21.37
CA ILE A 1025 12.20 -17.27 -22.43
C ILE A 1025 11.90 -18.50 -23.26
N LEU A 1026 11.61 -19.65 -22.64
CA LEU A 1026 11.32 -20.87 -23.38
C LEU A 1026 10.05 -20.76 -24.24
N ILE A 1027 9.09 -19.91 -23.85
CA ILE A 1027 7.88 -19.63 -24.64
C ILE A 1027 8.18 -18.67 -25.79
N SER A 1028 9.10 -17.71 -25.63
CA SER A 1028 9.45 -16.77 -26.71
C SER A 1028 10.36 -17.36 -27.78
N LEU A 1029 11.06 -18.47 -27.49
CA LEU A 1029 11.91 -19.15 -28.48
C LEU A 1029 11.09 -19.72 -29.64
N PRO A 1030 11.44 -19.46 -30.91
CA PRO A 1030 10.83 -20.16 -32.04
C PRO A 1030 11.03 -21.68 -31.95
N PHE A 1031 10.05 -22.46 -32.42
CA PHE A 1031 10.06 -23.93 -32.36
C PHE A 1031 11.35 -24.56 -32.88
N PHE A 1032 11.92 -24.01 -33.97
CA PHE A 1032 13.18 -24.48 -34.54
C PHE A 1032 14.35 -24.41 -33.55
N TYR A 1033 14.48 -23.30 -32.81
CA TYR A 1033 15.50 -23.12 -31.78
C TYR A 1033 15.23 -23.98 -30.53
N ALA A 1034 13.96 -24.12 -30.14
CA ALA A 1034 13.58 -25.02 -29.05
C ALA A 1034 13.92 -26.49 -29.37
N TYR A 1035 13.73 -26.92 -30.61
CA TYR A 1035 14.12 -28.25 -31.08
C TYR A 1035 15.64 -28.46 -31.03
N LYS A 1036 16.43 -27.48 -31.52
CA LYS A 1036 17.90 -27.50 -31.41
C LYS A 1036 18.36 -27.60 -29.96
N LEU A 1037 17.80 -26.78 -29.09
CA LEU A 1037 18.10 -26.79 -27.66
C LEU A 1037 17.84 -28.16 -27.03
N LEU A 1038 16.75 -28.83 -27.40
CA LEU A 1038 16.43 -30.18 -26.91
C LEU A 1038 17.48 -31.22 -27.36
N ILE A 1039 18.02 -31.10 -28.57
CA ILE A 1039 19.12 -31.95 -29.07
C ILE A 1039 20.39 -31.70 -28.25
N TYR A 1040 20.72 -30.44 -27.98
CA TYR A 1040 21.91 -30.07 -27.20
C TYR A 1040 21.82 -30.55 -25.74
N MET A 1041 20.64 -30.47 -25.14
CA MET A 1041 20.40 -31.01 -23.80
C MET A 1041 20.45 -32.54 -23.79
N LYS A 1042 19.99 -33.20 -24.85
CA LYS A 1042 20.15 -34.65 -25.00
C LYS A 1042 21.63 -35.04 -25.04
N THR A 1043 22.44 -34.38 -25.86
CA THR A 1043 23.88 -34.68 -25.96
C THR A 1043 24.60 -34.43 -24.64
N TYR A 1044 24.19 -33.39 -23.90
CA TYR A 1044 24.69 -33.15 -22.54
C TYR A 1044 24.32 -34.28 -21.57
N LEU A 1045 23.06 -34.72 -21.53
CA LEU A 1045 22.63 -35.85 -20.68
C LEU A 1045 23.31 -37.17 -21.07
N MET A 1046 23.52 -37.42 -22.37
CA MET A 1046 24.30 -38.57 -22.84
C MET A 1046 25.74 -38.51 -22.31
N SER A 1047 26.40 -37.35 -22.39
CA SER A 1047 27.76 -37.18 -21.88
C SER A 1047 27.86 -37.45 -20.37
N PHE A 1048 26.86 -36.99 -19.60
CA PHE A 1048 26.75 -37.29 -18.17
C PHE A 1048 26.57 -38.79 -17.91
N TYR A 1049 25.66 -39.44 -18.62
CA TYR A 1049 25.41 -40.88 -18.46
C TYR A 1049 26.68 -41.72 -18.75
N PHE A 1050 27.42 -41.37 -19.82
CA PHE A 1050 28.70 -42.02 -20.10
C PHE A 1050 29.74 -41.73 -19.00
N PHE A 1051 29.81 -40.49 -18.50
CA PHE A 1051 30.72 -40.14 -17.43
C PHE A 1051 30.42 -40.91 -16.13
N GLN A 1052 29.15 -40.97 -15.72
CA GLN A 1052 28.72 -41.75 -14.55
C GLN A 1052 29.07 -43.23 -14.70
N ARG A 1053 28.83 -43.80 -15.88
CA ARG A 1053 29.16 -45.21 -16.16
C ARG A 1053 30.66 -45.48 -16.20
N ILE A 1054 31.47 -44.52 -16.66
CA ILE A 1054 32.94 -44.60 -16.60
C ILE A 1054 33.41 -44.53 -15.15
N GLN A 1055 32.79 -43.68 -14.33
CA GLN A 1055 33.10 -43.55 -12.91
C GLN A 1055 32.75 -44.82 -12.13
N GLU A 1056 31.58 -45.42 -12.39
CA GLU A 1056 31.15 -46.71 -11.79
C GLU A 1056 32.05 -47.88 -12.23
N ASN A 1057 32.53 -47.90 -13.47
CA ASN A 1057 33.40 -48.96 -14.00
C ASN A 1057 34.88 -48.82 -13.59
N HIS A 1058 35.34 -47.60 -13.26
CA HIS A 1058 36.74 -47.32 -12.96
C HIS A 1058 36.88 -46.46 -11.69
N ASN A 1059 36.63 -47.07 -10.52
CA ASN A 1059 36.91 -46.52 -9.17
C ASN A 1059 38.40 -46.16 -8.88
N LYS A 1060 39.23 -45.80 -9.89
CA LYS A 1060 40.68 -45.56 -9.73
C LYS A 1060 41.23 -44.22 -10.25
N TYR A 1061 40.43 -43.37 -10.88
CA TYR A 1061 40.89 -42.01 -11.22
C TYR A 1061 40.21 -40.97 -10.31
N LEU A 1062 40.73 -40.83 -9.08
CA LEU A 1062 40.53 -39.64 -8.25
C LEU A 1062 41.29 -38.45 -8.88
N ALA A 1063 40.82 -37.90 -10.00
CA ALA A 1063 41.28 -36.60 -10.54
C ALA A 1063 40.49 -36.13 -11.77
N CYS A 1064 39.18 -36.38 -11.84
CA CYS A 1064 38.32 -35.48 -12.58
C CYS A 1064 37.57 -34.71 -11.50
N GLY A 1065 37.84 -33.41 -11.37
CA GLY A 1065 37.16 -32.56 -10.40
C GLY A 1065 35.64 -32.77 -10.47
N SER A 1066 34.95 -32.53 -9.36
CA SER A 1066 33.49 -32.57 -9.30
C SER A 1066 32.91 -31.59 -10.32
N PHE A 1067 32.69 -32.06 -11.55
CA PHE A 1067 31.84 -31.37 -12.49
C PHE A 1067 30.44 -31.42 -11.89
N ASN A 1068 29.96 -30.29 -11.38
CA ASN A 1068 28.58 -30.14 -10.94
C ASN A 1068 27.69 -30.17 -12.19
N PHE A 1069 27.28 -31.37 -12.61
CA PHE A 1069 26.32 -31.52 -13.68
C PHE A 1069 24.95 -31.07 -13.18
N HIS A 1070 24.36 -30.07 -13.83
CA HIS A 1070 23.04 -29.52 -13.48
C HIS A 1070 21.90 -30.36 -14.08
N VAL A 1071 21.88 -31.67 -13.78
CA VAL A 1071 20.98 -32.64 -14.42
C VAL A 1071 19.51 -32.33 -14.15
N GLU A 1072 19.15 -32.01 -12.91
CA GLU A 1072 17.77 -31.69 -12.52
C GLU A 1072 17.22 -30.47 -13.25
N TYR A 1073 18.07 -29.45 -13.38
CA TYR A 1073 17.73 -28.23 -14.08
C TYR A 1073 17.50 -28.48 -15.57
N VAL A 1074 18.37 -29.28 -16.20
CA VAL A 1074 18.22 -29.69 -17.60
C VAL A 1074 16.95 -30.52 -17.81
N ILE A 1075 16.63 -31.45 -16.91
CA ILE A 1075 15.38 -32.24 -16.96
C ILE A 1075 14.16 -31.31 -16.87
N ASN A 1076 14.17 -30.34 -15.95
CA ASN A 1076 13.10 -29.37 -15.80
C ASN A 1076 12.90 -28.52 -17.07
N ILE A 1077 13.99 -28.10 -17.72
CA ILE A 1077 13.94 -27.40 -19.01
C ILE A 1077 13.33 -28.30 -20.10
N ILE A 1078 13.81 -29.54 -20.22
CA ILE A 1078 13.29 -30.50 -21.22
C ILE A 1078 11.79 -30.71 -21.03
N LEU A 1079 11.33 -30.98 -19.81
CA LEU A 1079 9.91 -31.15 -19.49
C LEU A 1079 9.11 -29.88 -19.81
N SER A 1080 9.67 -28.71 -19.54
CA SER A 1080 9.03 -27.42 -19.83
C SER A 1080 8.87 -27.20 -21.34
N ILE A 1081 9.92 -27.46 -22.13
CA ILE A 1081 9.89 -27.36 -23.60
C ILE A 1081 8.86 -28.35 -24.19
N ILE A 1082 8.85 -29.60 -23.71
CA ILE A 1082 7.89 -30.61 -24.15
C ILE A 1082 6.46 -30.18 -23.85
N ASN A 1083 6.21 -29.61 -22.67
CA ASN A 1083 4.88 -29.12 -22.30
C ASN A 1083 4.44 -27.91 -23.12
N ILE A 1084 5.35 -26.97 -23.42
CA ILE A 1084 5.05 -25.77 -24.23
C ILE A 1084 4.70 -26.17 -25.67
N TYR A 1085 5.56 -26.98 -26.29
CA TYR A 1085 5.43 -27.34 -27.71
C TYR A 1085 4.71 -28.67 -27.95
N ARG A 1086 3.98 -29.18 -26.95
CA ARG A 1086 3.30 -30.47 -27.00
C ARG A 1086 2.51 -30.69 -28.28
N ASN A 1087 1.72 -29.68 -28.69
CA ASN A 1087 0.88 -29.77 -29.88
C ASN A 1087 1.70 -29.87 -31.16
N GLN A 1088 2.80 -29.13 -31.27
CA GLN A 1088 3.68 -29.15 -32.45
C GLN A 1088 4.48 -30.45 -32.52
N PHE A 1089 4.96 -30.93 -31.38
CA PHE A 1089 5.66 -32.22 -31.29
C PHE A 1089 4.81 -33.43 -31.64
N LEU A 1090 3.49 -33.37 -31.42
CA LEU A 1090 2.57 -34.44 -31.83
C LEU A 1090 2.50 -34.63 -33.35
N PHE A 1091 2.83 -33.60 -34.15
CA PHE A 1091 2.80 -33.67 -35.61
C PHE A 1091 4.11 -34.13 -36.24
N ASP A 1092 5.24 -34.11 -35.52
CA ASP A 1092 6.55 -34.48 -36.05
C ASP A 1092 6.89 -35.97 -35.79
N THR A 1093 7.19 -36.72 -36.85
CA THR A 1093 7.55 -38.14 -36.76
C THR A 1093 8.95 -38.38 -36.20
N ASN A 1094 9.88 -37.45 -36.44
CA ASN A 1094 11.27 -37.58 -35.97
C ASN A 1094 11.37 -37.39 -34.46
N PHE A 1095 10.46 -36.59 -33.91
CA PHE A 1095 10.40 -36.33 -32.47
C PHE A 1095 10.13 -37.58 -31.64
N ARG A 1096 9.39 -38.58 -32.17
CA ARG A 1096 9.11 -39.83 -31.45
C ARG A 1096 10.39 -40.58 -31.06
N PHE A 1097 11.39 -40.64 -31.94
CA PHE A 1097 12.68 -41.27 -31.65
C PHE A 1097 13.45 -40.47 -30.61
N LEU A 1098 13.47 -39.14 -30.75
CA LEU A 1098 14.13 -38.23 -29.81
C LEU A 1098 13.55 -38.33 -28.39
N LEU A 1099 12.22 -38.42 -28.28
CA LEU A 1099 11.52 -38.60 -26.99
C LEU A 1099 11.82 -39.97 -26.37
N TYR A 1100 11.93 -41.03 -27.17
CA TYR A 1100 12.32 -42.34 -26.67
C TYR A 1100 13.74 -42.34 -26.09
N GLU A 1101 14.70 -41.71 -26.79
CA GLU A 1101 16.07 -41.54 -26.29
C GLU A 1101 16.12 -40.72 -25.00
N LEU A 1102 15.41 -39.59 -24.95
CA LEU A 1102 15.31 -38.76 -23.74
C LEU A 1102 14.66 -39.53 -22.58
N HIS A 1103 13.62 -40.30 -22.85
CA HIS A 1103 12.93 -41.10 -21.84
C HIS A 1103 13.87 -42.13 -21.20
N GLN A 1104 14.73 -42.78 -21.99
CA GLN A 1104 15.75 -43.71 -21.48
C GLN A 1104 16.78 -43.03 -20.58
N LEU A 1105 17.14 -41.77 -20.85
CA LEU A 1105 18.10 -41.01 -20.06
C LEU A 1105 17.51 -40.41 -18.78
N ILE A 1106 16.25 -39.99 -18.81
CA ILE A 1106 15.62 -39.25 -17.70
C ILE A 1106 15.17 -40.19 -16.57
N ILE A 1107 14.59 -41.36 -16.88
CA ILE A 1107 14.01 -42.25 -15.85
C ILE A 1107 15.04 -42.70 -14.80
N PRO A 1108 16.25 -43.17 -15.15
CA PRO A 1108 17.22 -43.59 -14.15
C PRO A 1108 17.57 -42.46 -13.16
N ASN A 1109 17.74 -41.24 -13.66
CA ASN A 1109 18.04 -40.07 -12.83
C ASN A 1109 16.87 -39.71 -11.91
N LEU A 1110 15.63 -39.75 -12.43
CA LEU A 1110 14.44 -39.50 -11.61
C LEU A 1110 14.24 -40.56 -10.52
N LYS A 1111 14.57 -41.83 -10.79
CA LYS A 1111 14.52 -42.89 -9.78
C LYS A 1111 15.53 -42.65 -8.66
N ASN A 1112 16.78 -42.34 -9.01
CA ASN A 1112 17.80 -42.02 -8.02
C ASN A 1112 17.38 -40.81 -7.16
N ASN A 1113 16.83 -39.77 -7.78
CA ASN A 1113 16.34 -38.60 -7.06
C ASN A 1113 15.12 -38.90 -6.20
N ALA A 1114 14.20 -39.76 -6.66
CA ALA A 1114 13.07 -40.22 -5.87
C ALA A 1114 13.55 -40.99 -4.65
N ASP A 1115 14.54 -41.87 -4.79
CA ASP A 1115 15.12 -42.62 -3.67
C ASP A 1115 15.76 -41.66 -2.64
N ILE A 1116 16.49 -40.64 -3.09
CA ILE A 1116 17.04 -39.57 -2.23
C ILE A 1116 15.91 -38.79 -1.54
N CYS A 1117 14.84 -38.44 -2.26
CA CYS A 1117 13.71 -37.71 -1.68
C CYS A 1117 12.97 -38.56 -0.65
N THR A 1118 12.76 -39.85 -0.92
CA THR A 1118 12.16 -40.77 0.05
C THR A 1118 13.03 -40.91 1.27
N PHE A 1119 14.36 -40.96 1.11
CA PHE A 1119 15.28 -40.95 2.23
C PHE A 1119 15.15 -39.66 3.05
N ASN A 1120 15.17 -38.49 2.39
CA ASN A 1120 15.00 -37.19 3.03
C ASN A 1120 13.64 -37.03 3.73
N GLN A 1121 12.57 -37.57 3.15
CA GLN A 1121 11.26 -37.56 3.76
C GLN A 1121 11.24 -38.46 4.99
N THR A 1122 11.85 -39.65 4.93
CA THR A 1122 11.94 -40.51 6.11
C THR A 1122 12.79 -39.91 7.22
N THR A 1123 13.88 -39.20 6.88
CA THR A 1123 14.71 -38.51 7.88
C THR A 1123 14.01 -37.29 8.45
N LEU A 1124 13.28 -36.51 7.65
CA LEU A 1124 12.46 -35.40 8.15
C LEU A 1124 11.31 -35.88 9.03
N ASN A 1125 10.60 -36.94 8.65
CA ASN A 1125 9.57 -37.54 9.51
C ASN A 1125 10.17 -38.07 10.82
N PHE A 1126 11.37 -38.65 10.76
CA PHE A 1126 12.11 -39.06 11.96
C PHE A 1126 12.46 -37.86 12.85
N LEU A 1127 12.92 -36.75 12.26
CA LEU A 1127 13.21 -35.51 12.98
C LEU A 1127 11.95 -34.85 13.55
N ALA A 1128 10.84 -34.84 12.80
CA ALA A 1128 9.56 -34.31 13.26
C ALA A 1128 9.05 -35.11 14.47
N ASN A 1129 9.07 -36.44 14.38
CA ASN A 1129 8.72 -37.31 15.51
C ASN A 1129 9.66 -37.09 16.71
N ALA A 1130 10.96 -36.84 16.48
CA ALA A 1130 11.90 -36.53 17.55
C ALA A 1130 11.63 -35.17 18.21
N ILE A 1131 11.23 -34.15 17.42
CA ILE A 1131 10.82 -32.84 17.93
C ILE A 1131 9.52 -32.96 18.74
N ASP A 1132 8.54 -33.73 18.27
CA ASP A 1132 7.30 -33.98 18.99
C ASP A 1132 7.57 -34.72 20.32
N ASP A 1133 8.46 -35.71 20.31
CA ASP A 1133 8.89 -36.41 21.53
C ASP A 1133 9.62 -35.45 22.51
N ASP A 1134 10.44 -34.52 22.01
CA ASP A 1134 11.13 -33.51 22.82
C ASP A 1134 10.18 -32.42 23.35
N GLU A 1135 9.15 -32.01 22.62
CA GLU A 1135 8.11 -31.07 23.09
C GLU A 1135 7.23 -31.71 24.17
N ILE A 1136 6.84 -32.98 23.99
CA ILE A 1136 6.09 -33.76 25.00
C ILE A 1136 6.95 -33.95 26.26
N ASN A 1137 8.25 -34.23 26.11
CA ASN A 1137 9.19 -34.33 27.23
C ASN A 1137 9.48 -32.96 27.86
N GLY A 1138 9.47 -31.89 27.07
CA GLY A 1138 9.62 -30.50 27.48
C GLY A 1138 8.47 -30.03 28.39
N GLU A 1139 7.23 -30.33 28.03
CA GLU A 1139 6.05 -30.06 28.88
C GLU A 1139 6.07 -30.86 30.20
N LEU A 1140 6.59 -32.09 30.18
CA LEU A 1140 6.84 -32.88 31.39
C LEU A 1140 8.00 -32.30 32.24
N SER A 1141 9.01 -31.70 31.62
CA SER A 1141 10.17 -31.10 32.29
C SER A 1141 9.88 -29.76 32.96
N PHE A 1142 8.84 -29.03 32.54
CA PHE A 1142 8.40 -27.79 33.22
C PHE A 1142 7.86 -28.01 34.65
N ASN A 1143 7.67 -29.27 35.07
CA ASN A 1143 7.30 -29.62 36.44
C ASN A 1143 8.50 -29.89 37.39
N LEU A 1144 9.75 -29.82 36.91
CA LEU A 1144 10.92 -30.02 37.77
C LEU A 1144 11.97 -28.91 37.57
N LYS A 1145 12.02 -28.02 38.58
CA LYS A 1145 12.99 -26.95 38.81
C LYS A 1145 14.40 -27.18 38.22
N GLY A 1146 14.93 -26.15 37.57
CA GLY A 1146 16.36 -25.81 37.63
C GLY A 1146 16.97 -25.30 36.32
N GLU A 1147 17.06 -23.97 36.19
CA GLU A 1147 17.97 -23.28 35.28
C GLU A 1147 19.43 -23.75 35.48
N GLN A 1148 20.25 -23.57 34.42
CA GLN A 1148 21.68 -23.89 34.28
C GLN A 1148 21.98 -25.20 33.52
N LYS A 1149 21.77 -25.20 32.18
CA LYS A 1149 22.46 -26.14 31.26
C LYS A 1149 22.30 -25.83 29.75
N GLU A 1150 22.04 -24.59 29.35
CA GLU A 1150 21.85 -24.26 27.93
C GLU A 1150 23.15 -23.91 27.18
N ASP A 1151 24.25 -23.57 27.88
CA ASP A 1151 25.48 -23.08 27.21
C ASP A 1151 26.48 -24.19 26.80
N GLU A 1152 26.32 -25.44 27.28
CA GLU A 1152 27.26 -26.54 26.94
C GLU A 1152 26.80 -27.40 25.75
N LEU A 1153 25.51 -27.39 25.38
CA LEU A 1153 24.96 -28.21 24.30
C LEU A 1153 25.14 -27.60 22.90
N ILE A 1154 25.30 -26.28 22.81
CA ILE A 1154 25.50 -25.59 21.52
C ILE A 1154 26.91 -25.88 20.95
N HIS A 1155 27.90 -26.15 21.82
CA HIS A 1155 29.26 -26.43 21.38
C HIS A 1155 29.47 -27.85 20.83
N SER A 1156 28.69 -28.85 21.28
CA SER A 1156 28.82 -30.22 20.78
C SER A 1156 28.10 -30.45 19.44
N ALA A 1157 27.01 -29.73 19.17
CA ALA A 1157 26.27 -29.84 17.91
C ALA A 1157 27.03 -29.28 16.69
N VAL A 1158 27.95 -28.33 16.90
CA VAL A 1158 28.76 -27.73 15.83
C VAL A 1158 29.91 -28.64 15.38
N GLU A 1159 30.40 -29.54 16.23
CA GLU A 1159 31.46 -30.50 15.87
C GLU A 1159 30.94 -31.74 15.12
N GLU A 1160 29.68 -32.14 15.33
CA GLU A 1160 29.07 -33.27 14.60
C GLU A 1160 28.54 -32.90 13.21
N ALA A 1161 28.23 -31.62 12.95
CA ALA A 1161 27.82 -31.14 11.64
C ALA A 1161 28.99 -30.87 10.66
N ALA A 1162 30.24 -30.95 11.14
CA ALA A 1162 31.45 -30.67 10.37
C ALA A 1162 32.28 -31.92 9.97
N GLN A 1163 31.79 -33.12 10.28
CA GLN A 1163 32.30 -34.40 9.77
C GLN A 1163 31.34 -34.97 8.72
#